data_AF-A0A0F8UHL3-F1
#
_entry.id   AF-A0A0F8UHL3-F1
#
_cell.length_a   1.000
_cell.length_b   1.000
_cell.length_c   1.000
_cell.angle_alpha   90.00
_cell.angle_beta   90.00
_cell.angle_gamma   90.00
#
_symmetry.space_group_name_H-M   'P 1'
#
loop_
_entity.id
_entity.type
_entity.pdbx_description
1 polymer ?
#
loop_
_entity_poly.entity_id
_entity_poly.type
_entity_poly.pdbx_seq_one_letter_code
_entity_poly.pdbx_strand_id
1 'polypeptide(L)'
;MAENLPSSSRDADFRRFKTYAAITFLVAAPVLIALPPRKLDHLTVLLGTAFCVSANHLTRERTGRSILDRIESRVAAHSTHSPIPGFTIADLPSERAQEIQAKLRATRDAQIRDGSVVGEEWERLKARQLQDQGVVERVWMGGETAGWKERRLREEQRALDEGKGLHAASVPSFDWSRVNPSQDLEYHDCYEGFQCTRLLVPLDWQNASSARIAIAVIRLPATVAADDPSHGGSLMLNPGGPGGSGVDFALRVGRTVQRNLEGERHYEILSFDPRGVRLSEPHLDCFASSAEQSIWGLGQRIAGGIGVDGGSARFLSYHWAGAEALVKLCEGKGSSAKARQYVSTTYAARDMLHLVDKIDEEKEKEKEKKKKKVGQGFDGADVNAQAPLRETRAPDESKLQYLGASYGTYLGQVFASMYPHRVGRMMLDSVVDGNDWRDSLFYSSLNDTDNALQSFYRNCYTKQSACSLWQPEDTSPLNITARVNSLLEELDIRPARSIGAGTASLITGDDIRAQIFNSLYSPLVHFPELANLLQDLLDKKPISLPSTTTCPSSPGLPDDDSRGLRLEALASISCPDGPALLGKPLSEFEDYFTSLNAQSVFGAPWSLFKLTCWQWPWRSPWRFEGAWNASLPILFVGNRFDPVTPFGNARTVAERYEGSAVLMHESVGHGGLFPGSRCMWEYARAYLGHGALPIAGTICPADCEPFDGGCSSDSRALRR
;
A
#
# COMPACT_ATOMS: atom_id res chain seq x y z
N MET A 1 40.04 -9.51 -50.10
CA MET A 1 39.77 -8.06 -50.20
C MET A 1 39.15 -7.63 -48.88
N ALA A 2 39.98 -7.17 -47.95
CA ALA A 2 39.53 -6.58 -46.70
C ALA A 2 39.54 -5.06 -46.91
N GLU A 3 38.37 -4.46 -47.05
CA GLU A 3 38.25 -3.00 -47.23
C GLU A 3 38.41 -2.30 -45.88
N ASN A 4 39.34 -1.34 -45.89
CA ASN A 4 39.63 -0.37 -44.83
C ASN A 4 38.41 0.53 -44.59
N LEU A 5 37.86 0.52 -43.37
CA LEU A 5 37.00 1.60 -42.87
C LEU A 5 37.87 2.64 -42.14
N PRO A 6 37.68 3.96 -42.39
CA PRO A 6 38.64 4.99 -41.99
C PRO A 6 38.52 5.35 -40.50
N SER A 7 39.66 5.43 -39.80
CA SER A 7 39.79 5.86 -38.40
C SER A 7 39.22 7.25 -38.08
N SER A 8 38.89 8.06 -39.10
CA SER A 8 38.40 9.43 -38.96
C SER A 8 37.02 9.58 -38.30
N SER A 9 36.15 8.56 -38.33
CA SER A 9 34.79 8.66 -37.75
C SER A 9 34.80 8.61 -36.22
N ARG A 10 35.63 7.74 -35.61
CA ARG A 10 35.65 7.56 -34.15
C ARG A 10 36.16 8.78 -33.40
N ASP A 11 37.13 9.50 -33.97
CA ASP A 11 37.66 10.74 -33.39
C ASP A 11 36.68 11.92 -33.52
N ALA A 12 35.81 11.89 -34.53
CA ALA A 12 34.74 12.87 -34.67
C ALA A 12 33.61 12.58 -33.67
N ASP A 13 33.23 11.32 -33.50
CA ASP A 13 32.18 10.90 -32.57
C ASP A 13 32.61 11.12 -31.11
N PHE A 14 33.87 10.86 -30.78
CA PHE A 14 34.40 11.12 -29.44
C PHE A 14 34.45 12.61 -29.10
N ARG A 15 34.77 13.48 -30.08
CA ARG A 15 34.70 14.93 -29.91
C ARG A 15 33.25 15.39 -29.68
N ARG A 16 32.29 14.89 -30.46
CA ARG A 16 30.86 15.18 -30.26
C ARG A 16 30.38 14.76 -28.88
N PHE A 17 30.76 13.57 -28.43
CA PHE A 17 30.44 13.08 -27.09
C PHE A 17 30.97 14.01 -25.99
N LYS A 18 32.23 14.45 -26.08
CA LYS A 18 32.82 15.39 -25.11
C LYS A 18 32.06 16.72 -25.06
N THR A 19 31.72 17.28 -26.22
CA THR A 19 30.96 18.53 -26.30
C THR A 19 29.56 18.36 -25.70
N TYR A 20 28.84 17.27 -26.02
CA TYR A 20 27.51 17.02 -25.46
C TYR A 20 27.55 16.80 -23.95
N ALA A 21 28.49 15.99 -23.45
CA ALA A 21 28.66 15.78 -22.02
C ALA A 21 28.96 17.08 -21.28
N ALA A 22 29.79 17.96 -21.85
CA ALA A 22 30.07 19.25 -21.26
C ALA A 22 28.84 20.18 -21.24
N ILE A 23 28.01 20.19 -22.30
CA ILE A 23 26.76 20.95 -22.31
C ILE A 23 25.80 20.43 -21.23
N THR A 24 25.68 19.11 -21.09
CA THR A 24 24.83 18.48 -20.07
C THR A 24 25.23 18.89 -18.66
N PHE A 25 26.52 18.81 -18.30
CA PHE A 25 26.97 19.18 -16.96
C PHE A 25 26.98 20.69 -16.70
N LEU A 26 27.12 21.54 -17.73
CA LEU A 26 26.96 22.99 -17.59
C LEU A 26 25.53 23.36 -17.15
N VAL A 27 24.51 22.65 -17.64
CA VAL A 27 23.10 22.96 -17.37
C VAL A 27 22.56 22.17 -16.16
N ALA A 28 22.86 20.88 -16.07
CA ALA A 28 22.28 20.01 -15.05
C ALA A 28 22.91 20.21 -13.67
N ALA A 29 24.22 20.50 -13.58
CA ALA A 29 24.90 20.59 -12.29
C ALA A 29 24.36 21.71 -11.38
N PRO A 30 24.12 22.96 -11.85
CA PRO A 30 23.53 24.01 -11.00
C PRO A 30 22.12 23.67 -10.51
N VAL A 31 21.31 23.05 -11.38
CA VAL A 31 19.94 22.61 -11.03
C VAL A 31 19.98 21.53 -9.96
N LEU A 32 20.85 20.53 -10.12
CA LEU A 32 21.04 19.46 -9.16
C LEU A 32 21.59 19.98 -7.82
N ILE A 33 22.47 21.00 -7.83
CA ILE A 33 22.97 21.64 -6.61
C ILE A 33 21.86 22.43 -5.89
N ALA A 34 20.90 23.00 -6.63
CA ALA A 34 19.83 23.84 -6.08
C ALA A 34 18.61 23.08 -5.51
N LEU A 35 18.52 21.74 -5.69
CA LEU A 35 17.41 20.93 -5.17
C LEU A 35 17.52 20.68 -3.64
N PRO A 36 16.52 21.06 -2.82
CA PRO A 36 16.47 20.70 -1.40
C PRO A 36 16.17 19.19 -1.21
N PRO A 37 16.65 18.53 -0.13
CA PRO A 37 17.47 19.03 0.97
C PRO A 37 18.95 18.64 0.78
N ARG A 38 19.69 19.33 -0.10
CA ARG A 38 21.13 19.05 -0.26
C ARG A 38 21.96 19.90 0.70
N LYS A 39 22.68 19.22 1.60
CA LYS A 39 23.83 19.80 2.32
C LYS A 39 25.04 19.80 1.39
N LEU A 40 26.07 20.60 1.66
CA LEU A 40 27.39 20.52 1.01
C LEU A 40 28.02 19.13 1.27
N ASP A 41 27.62 18.15 0.47
CA ASP A 41 28.11 16.78 0.47
C ASP A 41 29.14 16.58 -0.65
N HIS A 42 29.78 15.40 -0.68
CA HIS A 42 30.77 15.07 -1.71
C HIS A 42 30.19 15.15 -3.13
N LEU A 43 28.87 14.90 -3.29
CA LEU A 43 28.18 14.99 -4.56
C LEU A 43 28.06 16.45 -5.05
N THR A 44 27.82 17.39 -4.14
CA THR A 44 27.78 18.82 -4.44
C THR A 44 29.15 19.33 -4.92
N VAL A 45 30.23 18.87 -4.28
CA VAL A 45 31.62 19.20 -4.69
C VAL A 45 31.95 18.58 -6.05
N LEU A 46 31.53 17.34 -6.30
CA LEU A 46 31.71 16.67 -7.58
C LEU A 46 30.93 17.36 -8.71
N LEU A 47 29.67 17.73 -8.47
CA LEU A 47 28.84 18.45 -9.44
C LEU A 47 29.38 19.86 -9.72
N GLY A 48 29.86 20.57 -8.70
CA GLY A 48 30.52 21.86 -8.86
C GLY A 48 31.82 21.76 -9.66
N THR A 49 32.60 20.71 -9.43
CA THR A 49 33.84 20.45 -10.19
C THR A 49 33.52 20.10 -11.64
N ALA A 50 32.53 19.24 -11.88
CA ALA A 50 32.06 18.89 -13.22
C ALA A 50 31.56 20.13 -13.98
N PHE A 51 30.78 20.99 -13.33
CA PHE A 51 30.34 22.28 -13.88
C PHE A 51 31.52 23.15 -14.33
N CYS A 52 32.52 23.36 -13.46
CA CYS A 52 33.69 24.18 -13.75
C CYS A 52 34.53 23.62 -14.90
N VAL A 53 34.76 22.30 -14.93
CA VAL A 53 35.51 21.63 -16.00
C VAL A 53 34.76 21.74 -17.34
N SER A 54 33.44 21.53 -17.33
CA SER A 54 32.60 21.63 -18.51
C SER A 54 32.52 23.07 -19.05
N ALA A 55 32.36 24.07 -18.18
CA ALA A 55 32.39 25.47 -18.55
C ALA A 55 33.74 25.87 -19.18
N ASN A 56 34.85 25.41 -18.58
CA ASN A 56 36.20 25.68 -19.08
C ASN A 56 36.44 25.03 -20.44
N HIS A 57 35.99 23.78 -20.62
CA HIS A 57 36.09 23.04 -21.88
C HIS A 57 35.31 23.73 -23.02
N LEU A 58 34.04 24.06 -22.80
CA LEU A 58 33.20 24.73 -23.80
C LEU A 58 33.70 26.13 -24.15
N THR A 59 34.27 26.85 -23.19
CA THR A 59 34.87 28.16 -23.44
C THR A 59 36.12 28.04 -24.30
N ARG A 60 36.96 27.03 -24.06
CA ARG A 60 38.14 26.74 -24.88
C ARG A 60 37.76 26.31 -26.29
N GLU A 61 36.76 25.45 -26.45
CA GLU A 61 36.26 25.04 -27.79
C GLU A 61 35.70 26.23 -28.58
N ARG A 62 34.89 27.09 -27.95
CA ARG A 62 34.26 28.22 -28.65
C ARG A 62 35.20 29.38 -28.93
N THR A 63 36.18 29.61 -28.06
CA THR A 63 36.96 30.86 -28.09
C THR A 63 38.46 30.67 -28.25
N GLY A 64 38.94 29.43 -28.32
CA GLY A 64 40.36 29.08 -28.45
C GLY A 64 41.21 29.28 -27.19
N ARG A 65 40.66 29.90 -26.13
CA ARG A 65 41.33 30.12 -24.83
C ARG A 65 40.44 29.65 -23.69
N SER A 66 41.05 29.00 -22.69
CA SER A 66 40.34 28.53 -21.51
C SER A 66 39.93 29.69 -20.59
N ILE A 67 38.98 29.47 -19.68
CA ILE A 67 38.61 30.44 -18.65
C ILE A 67 39.82 30.73 -17.75
N LEU A 68 40.62 29.70 -17.45
CA LEU A 68 41.86 29.85 -16.68
C LEU A 68 42.88 30.74 -17.41
N ASP A 69 43.08 30.52 -18.71
CA ASP A 69 44.00 31.35 -19.53
C ASP A 69 43.57 32.82 -19.52
N ARG A 70 42.26 33.09 -19.49
CA ARG A 70 41.70 34.45 -19.44
C ARG A 70 41.90 35.09 -18.06
N ILE A 71 41.73 34.33 -16.99
CA ILE A 71 41.97 34.81 -15.62
C ILE A 71 43.46 35.12 -15.46
N GLU A 72 44.34 34.22 -15.88
CA GLU A 72 45.79 34.44 -15.87
C GLU A 72 46.20 35.64 -16.72
N SER A 73 45.64 35.80 -17.93
CA SER A 73 45.94 36.96 -18.77
C SER A 73 45.43 38.29 -18.19
N ARG A 74 44.35 38.28 -17.42
CA ARG A 74 43.82 39.46 -16.71
C ARG A 74 44.65 39.81 -15.48
N VAL A 75 45.15 38.80 -14.77
CA VAL A 75 46.09 38.98 -13.65
C VAL A 75 47.42 39.54 -14.18
N ALA A 76 47.91 39.05 -15.32
CA ALA A 76 49.09 39.59 -16.00
C ALA A 76 48.87 40.99 -16.61
N ALA A 77 47.63 41.36 -16.96
CA ALA A 77 47.29 42.70 -17.45
C ALA A 77 47.14 43.75 -16.34
N HIS A 78 46.93 43.32 -15.09
CA HIS A 78 46.89 44.23 -13.92
C HIS A 78 48.28 44.53 -13.33
N SER A 79 49.35 43.94 -13.88
CA SER A 79 50.73 44.28 -13.52
C SER A 79 51.37 45.23 -14.55
N THR A 80 50.80 46.43 -14.71
CA THR A 80 51.43 47.56 -15.43
C THR A 80 52.18 48.48 -14.46
N HIS A 81 53.41 48.12 -14.12
CA HIS A 81 54.55 49.04 -13.95
C HIS A 81 55.85 48.26 -14.22
N SER A 82 56.44 48.50 -15.39
CA SER A 82 57.79 48.07 -15.82
C SER A 82 58.83 49.15 -15.47
N PRO A 83 60.18 48.97 -15.62
CA PRO A 83 60.89 47.87 -16.32
C PRO A 83 62.18 47.36 -15.64
N ILE A 84 62.46 46.04 -15.64
CA ILE A 84 63.81 45.49 -15.88
C ILE A 84 63.65 44.21 -16.73
N PRO A 85 64.48 43.97 -17.77
CA PRO A 85 64.24 42.92 -18.76
C PRO A 85 64.60 41.53 -18.22
N GLY A 86 63.72 40.56 -18.53
CA GLY A 86 63.98 39.13 -18.48
C GLY A 86 63.53 38.45 -17.18
N PHE A 87 62.42 37.72 -17.23
CA PHE A 87 62.39 36.27 -16.96
C PHE A 87 60.98 35.67 -17.13
N THR A 88 60.86 34.72 -18.05
CA THR A 88 59.85 33.65 -18.10
C THR A 88 60.25 32.52 -17.13
N ILE A 89 59.30 31.86 -16.45
CA ILE A 89 59.58 30.65 -15.64
C ILE A 89 59.11 29.41 -16.42
N ALA A 90 60.04 28.83 -17.18
CA ALA A 90 60.39 27.42 -17.08
C ALA A 90 61.92 27.38 -16.93
N ASP A 91 62.40 26.54 -16.02
CA ASP A 91 63.81 26.27 -15.67
C ASP A 91 64.52 27.21 -14.67
N LEU A 92 64.55 26.71 -13.42
CA LEU A 92 65.56 26.91 -12.35
C LEU A 92 65.75 28.31 -11.72
N PRO A 93 66.13 28.33 -10.41
CA PRO A 93 66.12 29.50 -9.55
C PRO A 93 67.36 30.38 -9.81
N SER A 94 67.19 31.71 -9.79
CA SER A 94 68.35 32.55 -9.52
C SER A 94 68.71 32.37 -8.05
N GLU A 95 69.95 31.96 -7.77
CA GLU A 95 70.53 31.87 -6.42
C GLU A 95 70.23 33.10 -5.54
N ARG A 96 70.06 34.27 -6.17
CA ARG A 96 69.63 35.52 -5.52
C ARG A 96 68.21 35.52 -4.97
N ALA A 97 67.25 34.83 -5.58
CA ALA A 97 65.88 34.75 -5.07
C ALA A 97 65.81 33.92 -3.78
N GLN A 98 66.63 32.87 -3.68
CA GLN A 98 66.80 32.10 -2.45
C GLN A 98 67.55 32.91 -1.39
N GLU A 99 68.56 33.70 -1.76
CA GLU A 99 69.26 34.62 -0.86
C GLU A 99 68.35 35.74 -0.32
N ILE A 100 67.48 36.30 -1.16
CA ILE A 100 66.51 37.35 -0.76
C ILE A 100 65.40 36.76 0.10
N GLN A 101 64.91 35.54 -0.21
CA GLN A 101 63.98 34.84 0.67
C GLN A 101 64.63 34.43 2.01
N ALA A 102 65.90 34.05 2.03
CA ALA A 102 66.63 33.75 3.25
C ALA A 102 66.85 35.01 4.09
N LYS A 103 67.18 36.15 3.47
CA LYS A 103 67.24 37.46 4.16
C LYS A 103 65.87 37.90 4.67
N LEU A 104 64.79 37.77 3.89
CA LEU A 104 63.43 38.12 4.32
C LEU A 104 62.94 37.22 5.45
N ARG A 105 63.28 35.92 5.43
CA ARG A 105 63.01 35.01 6.56
C ARG A 105 63.84 35.36 7.79
N ALA A 106 65.12 35.68 7.62
CA ALA A 106 65.97 36.14 8.73
C ALA A 106 65.48 37.47 9.35
N THR A 107 65.02 38.42 8.53
CA THR A 107 64.42 39.69 9.00
C THR A 107 63.07 39.46 9.68
N ARG A 108 62.24 38.54 9.16
CA ARG A 108 60.96 38.15 9.77
C ARG A 108 61.14 37.40 11.08
N ASP A 109 62.13 36.52 11.17
CA ASP A 109 62.48 35.77 12.39
C ASP A 109 63.20 36.65 13.43
N ALA A 110 63.80 37.77 13.01
CA ALA A 110 64.29 38.82 13.89
C ALA A 110 63.15 39.71 14.41
N GLN A 111 62.18 40.08 13.56
CA GLN A 111 60.99 40.84 13.94
C GLN A 111 60.04 40.06 14.87
N ILE A 112 59.95 38.74 14.72
CA ILE A 112 59.18 37.87 15.63
C ILE A 112 59.88 37.70 16.99
N ARG A 113 61.22 37.75 17.02
CA ARG A 113 62.00 37.68 18.28
C ARG A 113 61.96 38.98 19.09
N ASP A 114 61.70 40.12 18.46
CA ASP A 114 61.69 41.45 19.10
C ASP A 114 60.28 42.00 19.38
N GLY A 115 59.26 41.13 19.34
CA GLY A 115 57.98 41.32 20.05
C GLY A 115 57.22 42.63 19.81
N SER A 116 57.25 43.22 18.61
CA SER A 116 56.67 44.56 18.41
C SER A 116 55.95 44.75 17.07
N VAL A 117 54.70 44.26 16.95
CA VAL A 117 53.61 45.02 16.30
C VAL A 117 52.25 44.73 16.98
N VAL A 118 51.98 45.56 17.99
CA VAL A 118 50.75 46.29 18.36
C VAL A 118 49.37 45.65 18.08
N GLY A 119 48.70 45.27 19.16
CA GLY A 119 47.40 44.57 19.21
C GLY A 119 46.14 45.33 18.77
N GLU A 120 46.23 46.55 18.25
CA GLU A 120 45.03 47.29 17.80
C GLU A 120 44.44 46.79 16.48
N GLU A 121 45.28 46.24 15.58
CA GLU A 121 44.82 45.69 14.31
C GLU A 121 44.21 44.28 14.46
N TRP A 122 44.68 43.54 15.47
CA TRP A 122 44.16 42.22 15.85
C TRP A 122 42.77 42.29 16.49
N GLU A 123 42.53 43.30 17.34
CA GLU A 123 41.22 43.51 17.98
C GLU A 123 40.15 43.95 16.97
N ARG A 124 40.51 44.76 15.95
CA ARG A 124 39.59 45.13 14.87
C ARG A 124 39.20 43.95 13.97
N LEU A 125 40.13 43.02 13.73
CA LEU A 125 39.83 41.79 13.00
C LEU A 125 38.94 40.84 13.81
N LYS A 126 39.20 40.67 15.12
CA LYS A 126 38.35 39.88 16.02
C LYS A 126 36.94 40.44 16.14
N ALA A 127 36.78 41.76 16.25
CA ALA A 127 35.48 42.40 16.39
C ALA A 127 34.58 42.20 15.16
N ARG A 128 35.14 42.24 13.94
CA ARG A 128 34.40 41.91 12.71
C ARG A 128 34.04 40.43 12.61
N GLN A 129 34.93 39.55 13.05
CA GLN A 129 34.71 38.10 13.00
C GLN A 129 33.63 37.63 14.00
N LEU A 130 33.52 38.29 15.15
CA LEU A 130 32.47 38.04 16.16
C LEU A 130 31.09 38.56 15.75
N GLN A 131 31.02 39.62 14.94
CA GLN A 131 29.75 40.20 14.49
C GLN A 131 29.09 39.37 13.37
N ASP A 132 29.89 38.69 12.53
CA ASP A 132 29.40 37.79 11.47
C ASP A 132 29.05 36.38 11.98
N GLN A 133 29.62 35.94 13.11
CA GLN A 133 29.32 34.62 13.70
C GLN A 133 27.91 34.56 14.35
N GLY A 134 27.36 35.67 14.83
CA GLY A 134 26.10 35.70 15.59
C GLY A 134 24.80 35.55 14.78
N VAL A 135 24.86 35.60 13.45
CA VAL A 135 23.66 35.50 12.58
C VAL A 135 23.64 34.18 11.80
N VAL A 136 24.81 33.66 11.41
CA VAL A 136 24.89 32.38 10.67
C VAL A 136 24.66 31.18 11.59
N GLU A 137 25.09 31.25 12.86
CA GLU A 137 25.00 30.11 13.79
C GLU A 137 23.58 29.91 14.36
N ARG A 138 22.78 30.97 14.49
CA ARG A 138 21.37 30.90 14.98
C ARG A 138 20.35 30.41 13.97
N VAL A 139 20.64 30.53 12.67
CA VAL A 139 19.78 29.99 11.60
C VAL A 139 20.08 28.52 11.34
N TRP A 140 21.29 28.05 11.68
CA TRP A 140 21.78 26.73 11.29
C TRP A 140 21.75 25.67 12.42
N MET A 141 21.75 26.09 13.68
CA MET A 141 21.71 25.20 14.85
C MET A 141 20.47 25.53 15.69
N GLY A 142 19.33 24.93 15.36
CA GLY A 142 18.17 24.94 16.25
C GLY A 142 18.54 24.28 17.59
N GLY A 143 18.97 25.07 18.56
CA GLY A 143 19.07 24.74 19.98
C GLY A 143 19.96 23.57 20.44
N GLU A 144 20.69 22.86 19.58
CA GLU A 144 21.44 21.65 20.00
C GLU A 144 22.93 21.89 20.27
N THR A 145 23.44 21.28 21.34
CA THR A 145 24.82 21.46 21.85
C THR A 145 25.85 20.52 21.20
N ALA A 146 27.13 20.87 21.36
CA ALA A 146 28.27 20.11 20.83
C ALA A 146 28.28 18.64 21.30
N GLY A 147 28.53 17.71 20.36
CA GLY A 147 28.50 16.25 20.59
C GLY A 147 27.19 15.55 20.15
N TRP A 148 26.24 16.29 19.57
CA TRP A 148 24.97 15.73 19.08
C TRP A 148 25.16 14.66 18.00
N LYS A 149 26.19 14.77 17.15
CA LYS A 149 26.48 13.78 16.11
C LYS A 149 26.90 12.45 16.71
N GLU A 150 27.84 12.43 17.64
CA GLU A 150 28.26 11.19 18.31
C GLU A 150 27.16 10.59 19.20
N ARG A 151 26.23 11.41 19.70
CA ARG A 151 25.04 10.93 20.43
C ARG A 151 24.02 10.31 19.46
N ARG A 152 23.71 10.99 18.36
CA ARG A 152 22.81 10.46 17.32
C ARG A 152 23.36 9.22 16.66
N LEU A 153 24.66 9.17 16.38
CA LEU A 153 25.28 7.97 15.81
C LEU A 153 25.17 6.79 16.77
N ARG A 154 25.29 7.03 18.08
CA ARG A 154 25.06 6.00 19.11
C ARG A 154 23.58 5.61 19.22
N GLU A 155 22.66 6.57 19.14
CA GLU A 155 21.22 6.30 19.15
C GLU A 155 20.77 5.56 17.89
N GLU A 156 21.31 5.91 16.71
CA GLU A 156 21.08 5.23 15.44
C GLU A 156 21.70 3.83 15.45
N GLN A 157 22.92 3.67 15.97
CA GLN A 157 23.52 2.35 16.11
C GLN A 157 22.72 1.47 17.07
N ARG A 158 22.25 2.03 18.19
CA ARG A 158 21.37 1.32 19.13
C ARG A 158 20.02 1.00 18.50
N ALA A 159 19.46 1.92 17.70
CA ALA A 159 18.23 1.69 16.95
C ALA A 159 18.42 0.61 15.88
N LEU A 160 19.58 0.52 15.23
CA LEU A 160 19.91 -0.55 14.28
C LEU A 160 20.11 -1.90 14.98
N ASP A 161 20.78 -1.92 16.13
CA ASP A 161 20.92 -3.11 16.97
C ASP A 161 19.56 -3.56 17.56
N GLU A 162 18.62 -2.63 17.73
CA GLU A 162 17.21 -2.86 18.09
C GLU A 162 16.28 -3.12 16.87
N GLY A 163 16.82 -3.17 15.64
CA GLY A 163 16.07 -3.50 14.42
C GLY A 163 15.22 -2.39 13.79
N LYS A 164 15.46 -1.12 14.12
CA LYS A 164 14.67 0.07 13.70
C LYS A 164 15.28 0.87 12.53
N GLY A 165 16.04 0.24 11.64
CA GLY A 165 16.64 0.89 10.45
C GLY A 165 15.69 0.99 9.25
N LEU A 166 15.85 2.02 8.40
CA LEU A 166 15.15 2.20 7.12
C LEU A 166 15.54 1.13 6.08
N HIS A 167 15.04 -0.08 6.27
CA HIS A 167 14.65 -0.94 5.16
C HIS A 167 13.15 -0.71 4.91
N ALA A 168 12.71 -0.80 3.65
CA ALA A 168 11.28 -0.77 3.28
C ALA A 168 10.49 -1.55 4.33
N ALA A 169 9.59 -0.89 5.06
CA ALA A 169 9.03 -1.38 6.31
C ALA A 169 8.45 -2.79 6.13
N SER A 170 9.25 -3.81 6.40
CA SER A 170 8.78 -5.14 6.70
C SER A 170 7.90 -4.96 7.92
N VAL A 171 6.61 -5.30 7.81
CA VAL A 171 5.74 -5.46 8.97
C VAL A 171 6.55 -6.27 9.99
N PRO A 172 6.67 -5.83 11.26
CA PRO A 172 7.48 -6.53 12.25
C PRO A 172 7.12 -8.03 12.21
N SER A 173 8.06 -8.89 11.88
CA SER A 173 7.76 -10.30 11.69
C SER A 173 7.35 -10.91 13.03
N PHE A 174 6.08 -11.30 13.16
CA PHE A 174 5.56 -12.01 14.32
C PHE A 174 5.38 -13.50 13.97
N ASP A 175 5.93 -14.36 14.81
CA ASP A 175 5.87 -15.81 14.62
C ASP A 175 4.61 -16.38 15.26
N TRP A 176 3.55 -16.53 14.47
CA TRP A 176 2.25 -17.08 14.88
C TRP A 176 2.34 -18.53 15.39
N SER A 177 3.39 -19.28 15.03
CA SER A 177 3.58 -20.65 15.50
C SER A 177 3.84 -20.73 17.01
N ARG A 178 4.29 -19.63 17.62
CA ARG A 178 4.55 -19.53 19.07
C ARG A 178 3.29 -19.25 19.89
N VAL A 179 2.20 -18.85 19.25
CA VAL A 179 0.92 -18.63 19.92
C VAL A 179 0.20 -19.97 19.95
N ASN A 180 0.01 -20.52 21.15
CA ASN A 180 -0.74 -21.75 21.33
C ASN A 180 -2.24 -21.45 21.19
N PRO A 181 -3.01 -22.22 20.38
CA PRO A 181 -4.46 -22.09 20.34
C PRO A 181 -5.11 -22.41 21.69
N SER A 182 -6.06 -21.57 22.13
CA SER A 182 -6.80 -21.73 23.38
C SER A 182 -8.32 -21.64 23.13
N GLN A 183 -9.12 -22.16 24.07
CA GLN A 183 -10.58 -21.98 24.04
C GLN A 183 -11.01 -20.59 24.53
N ASP A 184 -10.11 -19.88 25.20
CA ASP A 184 -10.29 -18.51 25.64
C ASP A 184 -9.37 -17.57 24.84
N LEU A 185 -9.65 -16.26 24.90
CA LEU A 185 -8.80 -15.25 24.29
C LEU A 185 -7.59 -14.98 25.18
N GLU A 186 -6.47 -15.58 24.83
CA GLU A 186 -5.17 -15.39 25.48
C GLU A 186 -4.30 -14.49 24.61
N TYR A 187 -4.33 -13.20 24.90
CA TYR A 187 -3.64 -12.20 24.10
C TYR A 187 -2.14 -12.14 24.41
N HIS A 188 -1.34 -12.09 23.36
CA HIS A 188 0.10 -11.86 23.39
C HIS A 188 0.43 -10.59 22.62
N ASP A 189 1.40 -9.82 23.10
CA ASP A 189 1.89 -8.67 22.34
C ASP A 189 2.46 -9.15 21.00
N CYS A 190 2.00 -8.52 19.92
CA CYS A 190 2.38 -8.85 18.55
C CYS A 190 2.41 -7.58 17.72
N TYR A 191 3.34 -7.52 16.76
CA TYR A 191 3.55 -6.31 15.96
C TYR A 191 3.74 -5.07 16.87
N GLU A 192 3.92 -3.89 16.30
CA GLU A 192 4.03 -2.69 17.14
C GLU A 192 2.65 -2.33 17.70
N GLY A 193 2.41 -2.52 19.00
CA GLY A 193 1.21 -2.07 19.73
C GLY A 193 -0.09 -2.85 19.48
N PHE A 194 -0.04 -3.98 18.77
CA PHE A 194 -1.18 -4.89 18.65
C PHE A 194 -1.05 -6.05 19.64
N GLN A 195 -2.15 -6.79 19.80
CA GLN A 195 -2.19 -8.04 20.56
C GLN A 195 -2.86 -9.13 19.72
N CYS A 196 -2.29 -10.33 19.73
CA CYS A 196 -2.70 -11.45 18.90
C CYS A 196 -3.07 -12.65 19.77
N THR A 197 -4.01 -13.46 19.30
CA THR A 197 -4.39 -14.73 19.94
C THR A 197 -4.92 -15.71 18.91
N ARG A 198 -4.99 -17.00 19.27
CA ARG A 198 -5.53 -18.07 18.44
C ARG A 198 -6.69 -18.73 19.17
N LEU A 199 -7.91 -18.49 18.69
CA LEU A 199 -9.13 -19.01 19.31
C LEU A 199 -9.50 -20.36 18.69
N LEU A 200 -9.64 -21.38 19.52
CA LEU A 200 -10.13 -22.70 19.11
C LEU A 200 -11.65 -22.69 18.98
N VAL A 201 -12.16 -23.03 17.79
CA VAL A 201 -13.58 -23.21 17.50
C VAL A 201 -13.84 -24.61 16.95
N PRO A 202 -15.06 -25.17 17.05
CA PRO A 202 -15.41 -26.40 16.34
C PRO A 202 -15.28 -26.23 14.83
N LEU A 203 -14.73 -27.25 14.17
CA LEU A 203 -14.72 -27.36 12.71
C LEU A 203 -16.16 -27.32 12.21
N ASP A 204 -17.03 -28.13 12.82
CA ASP A 204 -18.45 -28.18 12.51
C ASP A 204 -19.29 -27.74 13.71
N TRP A 205 -19.84 -26.53 13.65
CA TRP A 205 -20.80 -26.02 14.63
C TRP A 205 -22.10 -26.82 14.74
N GLN A 206 -22.45 -27.65 13.74
CA GLN A 206 -23.59 -28.56 13.83
C GLN A 206 -23.26 -29.88 14.58
N ASN A 207 -21.97 -30.13 14.85
CA ASN A 207 -21.48 -31.31 15.54
C ASN A 207 -20.44 -30.93 16.60
N ALA A 208 -20.88 -30.81 17.85
CA ALA A 208 -20.02 -30.41 18.97
C ALA A 208 -18.80 -31.33 19.22
N SER A 209 -18.86 -32.58 18.74
CA SER A 209 -17.76 -33.56 18.83
C SER A 209 -16.77 -33.47 17.67
N SER A 210 -16.95 -32.50 16.77
CA SER A 210 -16.03 -32.28 15.65
C SER A 210 -14.65 -31.83 16.11
N ALA A 211 -13.64 -32.04 15.26
CA ALA A 211 -12.30 -31.53 15.50
C ALA A 211 -12.33 -30.01 15.69
N ARG A 212 -11.38 -29.45 16.44
CA ARG A 212 -11.27 -27.99 16.60
C ARG A 212 -10.29 -27.41 15.60
N ILE A 213 -10.54 -26.18 15.19
CA ILE A 213 -9.73 -25.37 14.30
C ILE A 213 -9.32 -24.09 15.01
N ALA A 214 -8.22 -23.47 14.59
CA ALA A 214 -7.68 -22.27 15.23
C ALA A 214 -7.95 -21.04 14.36
N ILE A 215 -8.62 -20.05 14.94
CA ILE A 215 -8.91 -18.75 14.32
C ILE A 215 -7.87 -17.75 14.80
N ALA A 216 -7.12 -17.15 13.87
CA ALA A 216 -6.19 -16.07 14.17
C ALA A 216 -6.94 -14.77 14.40
N VAL A 217 -6.69 -14.11 15.54
CA VAL A 217 -7.36 -12.89 15.97
C VAL A 217 -6.30 -11.85 16.33
N ILE A 218 -6.49 -10.62 15.86
CA ILE A 218 -5.66 -9.47 16.20
C ILE A 218 -6.53 -8.37 16.81
N ARG A 219 -6.00 -7.66 17.80
CA ARG A 219 -6.61 -6.43 18.32
C ARG A 219 -5.59 -5.31 18.45
N LEU A 220 -6.03 -4.10 18.15
CA LEU A 220 -5.40 -2.85 18.55
C LEU A 220 -6.19 -2.34 19.76
N PRO A 221 -5.62 -2.35 20.98
CA PRO A 221 -6.30 -1.86 22.17
C PRO A 221 -6.82 -0.44 21.99
N ALA A 222 -7.92 -0.10 22.68
CA ALA A 222 -8.42 1.27 22.72
C ALA A 222 -7.36 2.22 23.31
N THR A 223 -7.43 3.51 22.94
CA THR A 223 -6.52 4.54 23.48
C THR A 223 -6.84 4.94 24.92
N VAL A 224 -7.93 4.41 25.49
CA VAL A 224 -8.35 4.60 26.88
C VAL A 224 -8.47 3.25 27.58
N ALA A 225 -8.44 3.25 28.92
CA ALA A 225 -8.60 2.04 29.71
C ALA A 225 -10.00 1.42 29.53
N ALA A 226 -10.11 0.10 29.71
CA ALA A 226 -11.37 -0.63 29.54
C ALA A 226 -12.51 -0.19 30.48
N ASP A 227 -12.19 0.44 31.61
CA ASP A 227 -13.12 1.00 32.60
C ASP A 227 -13.42 2.49 32.40
N ASP A 228 -12.81 3.13 31.40
CA ASP A 228 -13.12 4.51 31.04
C ASP A 228 -14.54 4.63 30.45
N PRO A 229 -15.37 5.60 30.89
CA PRO A 229 -16.73 5.80 30.35
C PRO A 229 -16.78 6.04 28.83
N SER A 230 -15.69 6.56 28.26
CA SER A 230 -15.54 6.82 26.82
C SER A 230 -15.10 5.59 26.02
N HIS A 231 -14.81 4.46 26.68
CA HIS A 231 -14.46 3.22 25.98
C HIS A 231 -15.62 2.75 25.09
N GLY A 232 -15.39 2.73 23.78
CA GLY A 232 -16.40 2.44 22.75
C GLY A 232 -16.70 0.95 22.59
N GLY A 233 -15.89 0.07 23.18
CA GLY A 233 -15.96 -1.37 22.97
C GLY A 233 -15.09 -1.83 21.80
N SER A 234 -15.32 -3.06 21.34
CA SER A 234 -14.53 -3.70 20.28
C SER A 234 -15.26 -3.56 18.94
N LEU A 235 -14.66 -2.85 17.99
CA LEU A 235 -15.11 -2.75 16.60
C LEU A 235 -14.41 -3.83 15.76
N MET A 236 -15.17 -4.82 15.33
CA MET A 236 -14.67 -5.93 14.52
C MET A 236 -14.63 -5.54 13.03
N LEU A 237 -13.47 -5.68 12.40
CA LEU A 237 -13.26 -5.38 10.98
C LEU A 237 -13.22 -6.67 10.14
N ASN A 238 -13.65 -6.59 8.88
CA ASN A 238 -13.36 -7.60 7.88
C ASN A 238 -13.13 -6.97 6.49
N PRO A 239 -12.05 -7.31 5.77
CA PRO A 239 -11.71 -6.71 4.47
C PRO A 239 -12.54 -7.22 3.30
N GLY A 240 -13.19 -8.38 3.44
CA GLY A 240 -13.77 -9.10 2.31
C GLY A 240 -12.79 -10.05 1.62
N GLY A 241 -12.85 -10.08 0.28
CA GLY A 241 -12.24 -11.12 -0.55
C GLY A 241 -13.31 -11.90 -1.29
N PRO A 242 -13.80 -13.06 -0.78
CA PRO A 242 -13.42 -13.79 0.43
C PRO A 242 -12.02 -14.41 0.33
N GLY A 243 -11.38 -14.62 1.48
CA GLY A 243 -9.99 -15.09 1.55
C GLY A 243 -8.98 -13.98 1.81
N GLY A 244 -9.44 -12.73 2.00
CA GLY A 244 -8.60 -11.65 2.51
C GLY A 244 -8.33 -11.82 4.01
N SER A 245 -7.08 -11.63 4.44
CA SER A 245 -6.69 -11.68 5.85
C SER A 245 -7.23 -10.47 6.61
N GLY A 246 -8.03 -10.72 7.64
CA GLY A 246 -8.46 -9.69 8.59
C GLY A 246 -7.30 -9.18 9.43
N VAL A 247 -6.32 -10.05 9.72
CA VAL A 247 -5.09 -9.65 10.42
C VAL A 247 -4.30 -8.62 9.61
N ASP A 248 -4.00 -8.91 8.34
CA ASP A 248 -3.29 -7.98 7.45
C ASP A 248 -4.08 -6.69 7.22
N PHE A 249 -5.41 -6.78 7.18
CA PHE A 249 -6.27 -5.61 7.08
C PHE A 249 -6.18 -4.72 8.32
N ALA A 250 -6.27 -5.28 9.53
CA ALA A 250 -6.15 -4.52 10.77
C ALA A 250 -4.76 -3.86 10.90
N LEU A 251 -3.70 -4.54 10.47
CA LEU A 251 -2.35 -3.96 10.43
C LEU A 251 -2.28 -2.76 9.47
N ARG A 252 -2.95 -2.85 8.31
CA ARG A 252 -2.96 -1.81 7.29
C ARG A 252 -3.84 -0.60 7.66
N VAL A 253 -5.05 -0.84 8.14
CA VAL A 253 -6.05 0.23 8.33
C VAL A 253 -6.45 0.50 9.78
N GLY A 254 -6.15 -0.41 10.71
CA GLY A 254 -6.69 -0.35 12.08
C GLY A 254 -6.37 0.94 12.82
N ARG A 255 -5.15 1.46 12.69
CA ARG A 255 -4.75 2.75 13.28
C ARG A 255 -5.49 3.93 12.64
N THR A 256 -5.70 3.88 11.33
CA THR A 256 -6.44 4.92 10.60
C THR A 256 -7.91 4.93 11.02
N VAL A 257 -8.53 3.75 11.13
CA VAL A 257 -9.90 3.59 11.64
C VAL A 257 -10.00 4.12 13.06
N GLN A 258 -9.13 3.68 13.98
CA GLN A 258 -9.13 4.12 15.38
C GLN A 258 -9.04 5.65 15.46
N ARG A 259 -8.06 6.26 14.78
CA ARG A 259 -7.86 7.71 14.75
C ARG A 259 -9.05 8.48 14.16
N ASN A 260 -9.67 7.98 13.10
CA ASN A 260 -10.79 8.69 12.48
C ASN A 260 -12.07 8.60 13.32
N LEU A 261 -12.18 7.57 14.17
CA LEU A 261 -13.28 7.41 15.11
C LEU A 261 -13.03 8.08 16.48
N GLU A 262 -11.80 8.53 16.77
CA GLU A 262 -11.49 9.27 18.00
C GLU A 262 -12.41 10.50 18.17
N GLY A 263 -12.85 10.71 19.42
CA GLY A 263 -13.82 11.74 19.78
C GLY A 263 -14.44 11.38 21.14
N GLU A 264 -15.77 11.26 21.19
CA GLU A 264 -16.48 10.88 22.42
C GLU A 264 -16.34 9.39 22.78
N ARG A 265 -15.98 8.55 21.80
CA ARG A 265 -15.81 7.11 21.95
C ARG A 265 -14.44 6.66 21.45
N HIS A 266 -13.81 5.76 22.20
CA HIS A 266 -12.50 5.20 21.89
C HIS A 266 -12.62 3.69 21.71
N TYR A 267 -12.51 3.23 20.47
CA TYR A 267 -12.72 1.82 20.12
C TYR A 267 -11.43 1.02 20.16
N GLU A 268 -11.52 -0.19 20.69
CA GLU A 268 -10.59 -1.27 20.37
C GLU A 268 -10.90 -1.73 18.94
N ILE A 269 -9.89 -1.84 18.09
CA ILE A 269 -10.05 -2.34 16.73
C ILE A 269 -9.66 -3.81 16.72
N LEU A 270 -10.60 -4.69 16.40
CA LEU A 270 -10.38 -6.13 16.38
C LEU A 270 -10.61 -6.65 14.96
N SER A 271 -9.83 -7.64 14.54
CA SER A 271 -10.12 -8.39 13.32
C SER A 271 -9.67 -9.83 13.48
N PHE A 272 -10.07 -10.67 12.54
CA PHE A 272 -9.76 -12.08 12.54
C PHE A 272 -9.62 -12.58 11.11
N ASP A 273 -8.80 -13.60 10.92
CA ASP A 273 -8.79 -14.35 9.67
C ASP A 273 -9.91 -15.39 9.73
N PRO A 274 -10.90 -15.37 8.81
CA PRO A 274 -11.93 -16.41 8.79
C PRO A 274 -11.31 -17.81 8.69
N ARG A 275 -12.06 -18.82 9.12
CA ARG A 275 -11.64 -20.23 9.00
C ARG A 275 -11.10 -20.55 7.60
N GLY A 276 -9.91 -21.16 7.55
CA GLY A 276 -9.23 -21.50 6.30
C GLY A 276 -8.59 -20.33 5.53
N VAL A 277 -8.57 -19.13 6.11
CA VAL A 277 -7.95 -17.94 5.54
C VAL A 277 -6.61 -17.66 6.23
N ARG A 278 -5.57 -17.43 5.43
CA ARG A 278 -4.24 -16.96 5.83
C ARG A 278 -3.71 -17.60 7.13
N LEU A 279 -3.81 -16.94 8.29
CA LEU A 279 -3.20 -17.39 9.55
C LEU A 279 -4.11 -18.32 10.37
N SER A 280 -5.36 -18.50 9.95
CA SER A 280 -6.28 -19.47 10.56
C SER A 280 -6.02 -20.87 10.02
N GLU A 281 -5.99 -21.85 10.93
CA GLU A 281 -5.68 -23.25 10.62
C GLU A 281 -6.93 -24.13 10.75
N PRO A 282 -7.08 -25.16 9.88
CA PRO A 282 -6.12 -25.60 8.88
C PRO A 282 -6.11 -24.72 7.63
N HIS A 283 -4.93 -24.55 7.04
CA HIS A 283 -4.79 -23.86 5.75
C HIS A 283 -5.45 -24.66 4.63
N LEU A 284 -6.03 -23.97 3.65
CA LEU A 284 -6.74 -24.57 2.52
C LEU A 284 -5.88 -24.73 1.26
N ASP A 285 -4.56 -24.60 1.40
CA ASP A 285 -3.61 -24.65 0.29
C ASP A 285 -3.72 -25.99 -0.46
N CYS A 286 -3.67 -25.91 -1.79
CA CYS A 286 -3.65 -27.08 -2.67
C CYS A 286 -2.24 -27.40 -3.18
N PHE A 287 -1.41 -26.38 -3.34
CA PHE A 287 -0.01 -26.52 -3.71
C PHE A 287 0.85 -26.82 -2.48
N ALA A 288 1.95 -27.56 -2.67
CA ALA A 288 2.86 -27.88 -1.57
C ALA A 288 3.73 -26.69 -1.17
N SER A 289 3.88 -25.70 -2.06
CA SER A 289 4.63 -24.47 -1.81
C SER A 289 4.10 -23.28 -2.60
N SER A 290 4.44 -22.08 -2.13
CA SER A 290 4.21 -20.81 -2.83
C SER A 290 4.88 -20.77 -4.22
N ALA A 291 6.02 -21.45 -4.38
CA ALA A 291 6.72 -21.56 -5.66
C ALA A 291 5.92 -22.36 -6.69
N GLU A 292 5.37 -23.52 -6.30
CA GLU A 292 4.50 -24.33 -7.17
C GLU A 292 3.24 -23.55 -7.59
N GLN A 293 2.60 -22.87 -6.65
CA GLN A 293 1.45 -22.01 -6.92
C GLN A 293 1.80 -20.89 -7.91
N SER A 294 2.98 -20.27 -7.75
CA SER A 294 3.46 -19.21 -8.64
C SER A 294 3.74 -19.72 -10.06
N ILE A 295 4.34 -20.92 -10.19
CA ILE A 295 4.57 -21.58 -11.49
C ILE A 295 3.23 -21.88 -12.17
N TRP A 296 2.25 -22.38 -11.42
CA TRP A 296 0.89 -22.61 -11.92
C TRP A 296 0.25 -21.32 -12.43
N GLY A 297 0.27 -20.26 -11.62
CA GLY A 297 -0.27 -18.95 -12.00
C GLY A 297 0.41 -18.37 -13.26
N LEU A 298 1.73 -18.53 -13.38
CA LEU A 298 2.45 -18.13 -14.59
C LEU A 298 2.00 -18.93 -15.82
N GLY A 299 1.75 -20.24 -15.67
CA GLY A 299 1.19 -21.08 -16.73
C GLY A 299 -0.16 -20.57 -17.22
N GLN A 300 -1.07 -20.27 -16.29
CA GLN A 300 -2.38 -19.70 -16.61
C GLN A 300 -2.26 -18.33 -17.30
N ARG A 301 -1.30 -17.50 -16.87
CA ARG A 301 -1.02 -16.20 -17.49
C ARG A 301 -0.48 -16.33 -18.91
N ILE A 302 0.50 -17.23 -19.13
CA ILE A 302 1.11 -17.47 -20.46
C ILE A 302 0.08 -18.01 -21.45
N ALA A 303 -0.89 -18.79 -20.96
CA ALA A 303 -1.97 -19.28 -21.79
C ALA A 303 -2.82 -18.15 -22.40
N GLY A 304 -2.80 -16.93 -21.83
CA GLY A 304 -3.58 -15.79 -22.28
C GLY A 304 -4.95 -15.71 -21.61
N GLY A 305 -5.56 -14.52 -21.66
CA GLY A 305 -6.92 -14.29 -21.19
C GLY A 305 -7.97 -14.89 -22.12
N ILE A 306 -9.19 -15.07 -21.60
CA ILE A 306 -10.33 -15.55 -22.39
C ILE A 306 -10.99 -14.45 -23.25
N GLY A 307 -10.37 -13.26 -23.35
CA GLY A 307 -10.60 -12.21 -24.36
C GLY A 307 -11.97 -11.52 -24.37
N VAL A 308 -12.00 -10.27 -24.84
CA VAL A 308 -13.23 -9.44 -24.99
C VAL A 308 -14.05 -9.83 -26.23
N ASP A 309 -13.43 -10.49 -27.21
CA ASP A 309 -14.07 -10.97 -28.45
C ASP A 309 -14.45 -12.46 -28.40
N GLY A 310 -14.64 -13.00 -27.19
CA GLY A 310 -14.82 -14.44 -26.99
C GLY A 310 -13.55 -15.18 -27.37
N GLY A 311 -12.50 -14.99 -26.57
CA GLY A 311 -11.17 -15.56 -26.78
C GLY A 311 -11.29 -16.99 -27.29
N SER A 312 -10.47 -17.30 -28.31
CA SER A 312 -10.61 -18.55 -29.08
C SER A 312 -11.00 -19.72 -28.18
N ALA A 313 -11.97 -20.55 -28.57
CA ALA A 313 -12.47 -21.67 -27.77
C ALA A 313 -11.35 -22.50 -27.08
N ARG A 314 -10.15 -22.48 -27.67
CA ARG A 314 -8.89 -22.97 -27.10
C ARG A 314 -8.52 -22.37 -25.73
N PHE A 315 -8.52 -21.05 -25.54
CA PHE A 315 -8.16 -20.41 -24.27
C PHE A 315 -9.15 -20.75 -23.17
N LEU A 316 -10.45 -20.68 -23.49
CA LEU A 316 -11.48 -21.09 -22.56
C LEU A 316 -11.35 -22.57 -22.17
N SER A 317 -11.13 -23.45 -23.16
CA SER A 317 -10.87 -24.89 -22.91
C SER A 317 -9.61 -25.11 -22.05
N TYR A 318 -8.57 -24.30 -22.23
CA TYR A 318 -7.35 -24.35 -21.41
C TYR A 318 -7.65 -23.98 -19.96
N HIS A 319 -8.34 -22.86 -19.71
CA HIS A 319 -8.70 -22.44 -18.35
C HIS A 319 -9.67 -23.42 -17.69
N TRP A 320 -10.61 -24.00 -18.46
CA TRP A 320 -11.51 -25.05 -17.97
C TRP A 320 -10.74 -26.28 -17.50
N ALA A 321 -9.83 -26.80 -18.34
CA ALA A 321 -8.95 -27.91 -17.96
C ALA A 321 -8.03 -27.53 -16.77
N GLY A 322 -7.62 -26.27 -16.68
CA GLY A 322 -6.88 -25.73 -15.54
C GLY A 322 -7.68 -25.79 -14.24
N ALA A 323 -8.94 -25.38 -14.27
CA ALA A 323 -9.84 -25.48 -13.13
C ALA A 323 -10.06 -26.94 -12.69
N GLU A 324 -10.24 -27.87 -13.65
CA GLU A 324 -10.32 -29.31 -13.35
C GLU A 324 -9.05 -29.84 -12.68
N ALA A 325 -7.88 -29.44 -13.18
CA ALA A 325 -6.59 -29.85 -12.63
C ALA A 325 -6.37 -29.28 -11.22
N LEU A 326 -6.69 -28.01 -10.99
CA LEU A 326 -6.60 -27.39 -9.67
C LEU A 326 -7.49 -28.10 -8.65
N VAL A 327 -8.74 -28.40 -9.01
CA VAL A 327 -9.65 -29.14 -8.14
C VAL A 327 -9.09 -30.52 -7.81
N LYS A 328 -8.60 -31.27 -8.81
CA LYS A 328 -7.97 -32.59 -8.59
C LYS A 328 -6.75 -32.50 -7.67
N LEU A 329 -5.95 -31.43 -7.78
CA LEU A 329 -4.84 -31.19 -6.85
C LEU A 329 -5.36 -31.00 -5.41
N CYS A 330 -6.44 -30.24 -5.24
CA CYS A 330 -7.07 -30.00 -3.94
C CYS A 330 -7.71 -31.27 -3.31
N GLU A 331 -7.92 -32.37 -4.07
CA GLU A 331 -8.44 -33.65 -3.56
C GLU A 331 -7.44 -34.42 -2.67
N GLY A 332 -6.20 -33.96 -2.54
CA GLY A 332 -5.18 -34.55 -1.68
C GLY A 332 -5.65 -34.87 -0.25
N LYS A 333 -5.08 -35.93 0.34
CA LYS A 333 -5.47 -36.43 1.68
C LYS A 333 -4.96 -35.49 2.78
N GLY A 334 -5.83 -35.10 3.72
CA GLY A 334 -5.43 -34.32 4.90
C GLY A 334 -6.59 -33.63 5.62
N SER A 335 -6.27 -32.90 6.69
CA SER A 335 -7.24 -32.06 7.44
C SER A 335 -7.81 -30.93 6.58
N SER A 336 -7.00 -30.36 5.68
CA SER A 336 -7.41 -29.30 4.73
C SER A 336 -8.54 -29.73 3.81
N ALA A 337 -8.51 -30.96 3.29
CA ALA A 337 -9.55 -31.47 2.37
C ALA A 337 -10.92 -31.61 3.04
N LYS A 338 -10.95 -32.03 4.31
CA LYS A 338 -12.20 -32.04 5.10
C LYS A 338 -12.64 -30.63 5.45
N ALA A 339 -11.69 -29.77 5.82
CA ALA A 339 -12.00 -28.41 6.25
C ALA A 339 -12.66 -27.55 5.16
N ARG A 340 -12.35 -27.78 3.86
CA ARG A 340 -12.96 -27.06 2.73
C ARG A 340 -14.49 -27.05 2.72
N GLN A 341 -15.14 -28.06 3.29
CA GLN A 341 -16.61 -28.11 3.39
C GLN A 341 -17.16 -27.21 4.50
N TYR A 342 -16.34 -26.84 5.49
CA TYR A 342 -16.79 -26.16 6.69
C TYR A 342 -16.39 -24.68 6.73
N VAL A 343 -15.99 -24.08 5.60
CA VAL A 343 -15.52 -22.69 5.54
C VAL A 343 -16.52 -21.70 4.90
N SER A 344 -17.78 -22.10 4.72
CA SER A 344 -18.82 -21.20 4.21
C SER A 344 -18.99 -19.95 5.09
N THR A 345 -19.60 -18.92 4.51
CA THR A 345 -19.89 -17.67 5.22
C THR A 345 -20.73 -17.89 6.48
N THR A 346 -21.63 -18.87 6.45
CA THR A 346 -22.47 -19.25 7.60
C THR A 346 -21.65 -19.72 8.79
N TYR A 347 -20.63 -20.53 8.53
CA TYR A 347 -19.71 -20.99 9.56
C TYR A 347 -18.86 -19.82 10.11
N ALA A 348 -18.38 -18.92 9.24
CA ALA A 348 -17.64 -17.73 9.66
C ALA A 348 -18.51 -16.76 10.50
N ALA A 349 -19.79 -16.60 10.17
CA ALA A 349 -20.73 -15.81 10.97
C ALA A 349 -20.96 -16.41 12.36
N ARG A 350 -20.98 -17.75 12.47
CA ARG A 350 -21.05 -18.44 13.77
C ARG A 350 -19.77 -18.28 14.59
N ASP A 351 -18.60 -18.23 13.95
CA ASP A 351 -17.33 -17.89 14.60
C ASP A 351 -17.35 -16.46 15.14
N MET A 352 -17.87 -15.50 14.37
CA MET A 352 -18.05 -14.12 14.83
C MET A 352 -18.93 -14.06 16.08
N LEU A 353 -20.02 -14.84 16.12
CA LEU A 353 -20.89 -14.89 17.29
C LEU A 353 -20.12 -15.40 18.52
N HIS A 354 -19.34 -16.48 18.34
CA HIS A 354 -18.53 -17.02 19.42
C HIS A 354 -17.41 -16.07 19.88
N LEU A 355 -16.79 -15.34 18.94
CA LEU A 355 -15.82 -14.30 19.25
C LEU A 355 -16.45 -13.19 20.10
N VAL A 356 -17.67 -12.75 19.78
CA VAL A 356 -18.39 -11.74 20.58
C VAL A 356 -18.61 -12.24 22.01
N ASP A 357 -19.03 -13.49 22.20
CA ASP A 357 -19.18 -14.09 23.54
C ASP A 357 -17.83 -14.10 24.28
N LYS A 358 -16.76 -14.53 23.61
CA LYS A 358 -15.42 -14.63 24.21
C LYS A 358 -14.79 -13.30 24.56
N ILE A 359 -15.05 -12.25 23.77
CA ILE A 359 -14.62 -10.88 24.07
C ILE A 359 -15.30 -10.37 25.35
N ASP A 360 -16.58 -10.68 25.55
CA ASP A 360 -17.30 -10.27 26.77
C ASP A 360 -16.82 -11.06 27.99
N GLU A 361 -16.62 -12.38 27.86
CA GLU A 361 -16.03 -13.21 28.90
C GLU A 361 -14.63 -12.73 29.33
N GLU A 362 -13.78 -12.33 28.37
CA GLU A 362 -12.45 -11.77 28.67
C GLU A 362 -12.55 -10.48 29.47
N LYS A 363 -13.46 -9.57 29.09
CA LYS A 363 -13.68 -8.30 29.81
C LYS A 363 -14.16 -8.52 31.23
N GLU A 364 -15.08 -9.45 31.47
CA GLU A 364 -15.54 -9.78 32.82
C GLU A 364 -14.42 -10.40 33.67
N LYS A 365 -13.62 -11.32 33.11
CA LYS A 365 -12.44 -11.89 33.78
C LYS A 365 -11.43 -10.79 34.17
N GLU A 366 -11.16 -9.82 33.30
CA GLU A 366 -10.26 -8.70 33.60
C GLU A 366 -10.81 -7.75 34.68
N LYS A 367 -12.13 -7.47 34.68
CA LYS A 367 -12.77 -6.71 35.77
C LYS A 367 -12.64 -7.42 37.11
N GLU A 368 -12.83 -8.75 37.16
CA GLU A 368 -12.66 -9.54 38.38
C GLU A 368 -11.22 -9.56 38.89
N LYS A 369 -10.24 -9.72 37.99
CA LYS A 369 -8.80 -9.65 38.34
C LYS A 369 -8.45 -8.29 38.94
N LYS A 370 -8.95 -7.19 38.37
CA LYS A 370 -8.76 -5.83 38.93
C LYS A 370 -9.40 -5.71 40.32
N LYS A 371 -10.64 -6.17 40.53
CA LYS A 371 -11.31 -6.16 41.85
C LYS A 371 -10.51 -6.91 42.91
N LYS A 372 -9.98 -8.10 42.57
CA LYS A 372 -9.15 -8.90 43.49
C LYS A 372 -7.83 -8.22 43.84
N LYS A 373 -7.20 -7.51 42.89
CA LYS A 373 -5.97 -6.72 43.16
C LYS A 373 -6.22 -5.51 44.07
N VAL A 374 -7.36 -4.82 43.92
CA VAL A 374 -7.73 -3.69 44.78
C VAL A 374 -8.09 -4.16 46.20
N GLY A 375 -8.77 -5.31 46.34
CA GLY A 375 -9.14 -5.88 47.64
C GLY A 375 -7.98 -6.45 48.47
N GLN A 376 -6.79 -6.64 47.90
CA GLN A 376 -5.59 -7.09 48.62
C GLN A 376 -4.71 -5.93 49.15
N GLY A 377 -5.13 -4.67 48.96
CA GLY A 377 -4.38 -3.48 49.36
C GLY A 377 -4.90 -2.74 50.60
N PHE A 378 -5.94 -3.24 51.29
CA PHE A 378 -6.52 -2.58 52.46
C PHE A 378 -6.80 -3.59 53.58
N ASP A 379 -5.83 -3.75 54.49
CA ASP A 379 -6.10 -4.23 55.85
C ASP A 379 -6.64 -3.05 56.66
N GLY A 380 -7.97 -2.92 56.75
CA GLY A 380 -8.59 -1.95 57.65
C GLY A 380 -10.01 -1.55 57.28
N ALA A 381 -10.97 -2.23 57.90
CA ALA A 381 -12.32 -1.78 58.26
C ALA A 381 -13.15 -0.97 57.24
N ASP A 382 -14.10 -1.62 56.56
CA ASP A 382 -15.53 -1.47 56.89
C ASP A 382 -16.37 -2.54 56.15
N VAL A 383 -16.95 -3.46 56.92
CA VAL A 383 -17.72 -4.59 56.37
C VAL A 383 -19.20 -4.22 56.44
N ASN A 384 -19.67 -3.34 55.56
CA ASN A 384 -21.09 -3.25 55.20
C ASN A 384 -21.36 -2.36 53.99
N ALA A 385 -21.00 -2.87 52.81
CA ALA A 385 -21.64 -2.46 51.57
C ALA A 385 -21.90 -3.73 50.75
N GLN A 386 -23.01 -4.42 51.05
CA GLN A 386 -23.62 -5.34 50.09
C GLN A 386 -24.17 -4.49 48.93
N ALA A 387 -23.28 -4.06 48.03
CA ALA A 387 -23.69 -3.72 46.68
C ALA A 387 -24.18 -5.02 46.03
N PRO A 388 -25.35 -5.04 45.37
CA PRO A 388 -25.82 -6.23 44.70
C PRO A 388 -24.74 -6.67 43.71
N LEU A 389 -24.34 -7.94 43.78
CA LEU A 389 -23.65 -8.62 42.69
C LEU A 389 -24.53 -8.41 41.45
N ARG A 390 -24.15 -7.44 40.61
CA ARG A 390 -24.79 -7.27 39.31
C ARG A 390 -24.47 -8.56 38.56
N GLU A 391 -25.51 -9.37 38.36
CA GLU A 391 -25.45 -10.65 37.66
C GLU A 391 -24.55 -10.52 36.44
N THR A 392 -23.64 -11.49 36.28
CA THR A 392 -22.89 -11.71 35.04
C THR A 392 -23.83 -11.48 33.87
N ARG A 393 -23.49 -10.51 33.02
CA ARG A 393 -24.30 -10.13 31.86
C ARG A 393 -24.64 -11.40 31.08
N ALA A 394 -25.91 -11.66 30.80
CA ALA A 394 -26.28 -12.87 30.07
C ALA A 394 -25.58 -12.88 28.70
N PRO A 395 -25.12 -14.04 28.17
CA PRO A 395 -24.47 -14.14 26.86
C PRO A 395 -25.25 -13.46 25.72
N ASP A 396 -26.56 -13.37 25.86
CA ASP A 396 -27.48 -12.75 24.89
C ASP A 396 -27.42 -11.21 24.86
N GLU A 397 -26.74 -10.57 25.82
CA GLU A 397 -26.58 -9.11 25.86
C GLU A 397 -25.36 -8.60 25.08
N SER A 398 -24.42 -9.48 24.74
CA SER A 398 -23.16 -9.12 24.09
C SER A 398 -23.36 -8.91 22.59
N LYS A 399 -23.13 -7.68 22.13
CA LYS A 399 -23.49 -7.27 20.77
C LYS A 399 -22.27 -6.95 19.93
N LEU A 400 -22.32 -7.39 18.68
CA LEU A 400 -21.31 -7.13 17.66
C LEU A 400 -21.34 -5.65 17.25
N GLN A 401 -20.17 -5.00 17.27
CA GLN A 401 -19.92 -3.79 16.49
C GLN A 401 -19.05 -4.17 15.30
N TYR A 402 -19.51 -3.89 14.08
CA TYR A 402 -18.92 -4.43 12.86
C TYR A 402 -18.73 -3.39 11.78
N LEU A 403 -17.57 -3.44 11.13
CA LEU A 403 -17.27 -2.75 9.88
C LEU A 403 -16.77 -3.79 8.87
N GLY A 404 -17.64 -4.15 7.93
CA GLY A 404 -17.30 -5.06 6.84
C GLY A 404 -17.12 -4.29 5.55
N ALA A 405 -16.07 -4.61 4.80
CA ALA A 405 -15.86 -4.11 3.45
C ALA A 405 -16.04 -5.23 2.42
N SER A 406 -16.56 -4.92 1.22
CA SER A 406 -16.62 -5.89 0.11
C SER A 406 -17.37 -7.18 0.50
N TYR A 407 -16.84 -8.39 0.26
CA TYR A 407 -17.39 -9.64 0.79
C TYR A 407 -17.68 -9.63 2.32
N GLY A 408 -16.96 -8.83 3.10
CA GLY A 408 -17.26 -8.62 4.52
C GLY A 408 -18.66 -8.05 4.74
N THR A 409 -19.22 -7.32 3.78
CA THR A 409 -20.62 -6.90 3.81
C THR A 409 -21.60 -8.04 3.66
N TYR A 410 -21.27 -9.07 2.86
CA TYR A 410 -22.06 -10.28 2.76
C TYR A 410 -22.00 -11.09 4.07
N LEU A 411 -20.80 -11.23 4.66
CA LEU A 411 -20.64 -11.83 5.98
C LEU A 411 -21.43 -11.08 7.06
N GLY A 412 -21.42 -9.75 7.03
CA GLY A 412 -22.24 -8.90 7.90
C GLY A 412 -23.74 -9.12 7.70
N GLN A 413 -24.22 -9.19 6.47
CA GLN A 413 -25.62 -9.51 6.13
C GLN A 413 -26.04 -10.88 6.69
N VAL A 414 -25.22 -11.92 6.48
CA VAL A 414 -25.47 -13.26 7.02
C VAL A 414 -25.53 -13.22 8.55
N PHE A 415 -24.60 -12.54 9.21
CA PHE A 415 -24.63 -12.39 10.66
C PHE A 415 -25.89 -11.66 11.15
N ALA A 416 -26.25 -10.53 10.52
CA ALA A 416 -27.40 -9.73 10.90
C ALA A 416 -28.72 -10.49 10.73
N SER A 417 -28.83 -11.32 9.69
CA SER A 417 -30.02 -12.13 9.45
C SER A 417 -30.10 -13.36 10.35
N MET A 418 -28.97 -14.02 10.65
CA MET A 418 -28.94 -15.18 11.55
C MET A 418 -29.04 -14.81 13.03
N TYR A 419 -28.45 -13.68 13.41
CA TYR A 419 -28.29 -13.24 14.81
C TYR A 419 -28.68 -11.78 15.01
N PRO A 420 -29.88 -11.34 14.60
CA PRO A 420 -30.28 -9.92 14.63
C PRO A 420 -30.18 -9.31 16.03
N HIS A 421 -30.52 -10.07 17.08
CA HIS A 421 -30.45 -9.61 18.47
C HIS A 421 -29.01 -9.40 18.99
N ARG A 422 -28.02 -9.97 18.30
CA ARG A 422 -26.61 -9.90 18.64
C ARG A 422 -25.88 -8.82 17.85
N VAL A 423 -26.59 -7.96 17.11
CA VAL A 423 -25.99 -6.80 16.43
C VAL A 423 -26.17 -5.53 17.28
N GLY A 424 -25.07 -4.81 17.49
CA GLY A 424 -25.03 -3.54 18.21
C GLY A 424 -24.98 -2.35 17.25
N ARG A 425 -23.92 -2.28 16.44
CA ARG A 425 -23.74 -1.32 15.34
C ARG A 425 -23.11 -2.05 14.16
N MET A 426 -23.60 -1.81 12.96
CA MET A 426 -23.08 -2.47 11.77
C MET A 426 -22.99 -1.47 10.63
N MET A 427 -21.79 -1.32 10.10
CA MET A 427 -21.50 -0.50 8.94
C MET A 427 -20.94 -1.38 7.83
N LEU A 428 -21.57 -1.34 6.66
CA LEU A 428 -21.24 -2.20 5.52
C LEU A 428 -20.79 -1.31 4.35
N ASP A 429 -19.51 -1.36 4.03
CA ASP A 429 -18.85 -0.52 3.03
C ASP A 429 -18.57 -1.30 1.74
N SER A 430 -18.92 -0.74 0.57
CA SER A 430 -18.81 -1.41 -0.73
C SER A 430 -19.61 -2.72 -0.75
N VAL A 431 -20.93 -2.55 -0.84
CA VAL A 431 -21.92 -3.56 -0.49
C VAL A 431 -22.08 -4.62 -1.58
N VAL A 432 -21.94 -5.88 -1.19
CA VAL A 432 -22.31 -7.05 -2.00
C VAL A 432 -23.80 -7.30 -1.84
N ASP A 433 -24.52 -7.52 -2.94
CA ASP A 433 -25.91 -7.99 -2.85
C ASP A 433 -25.95 -9.46 -2.41
N GLY A 434 -26.51 -9.73 -1.22
CA GLY A 434 -26.61 -11.10 -0.71
C GLY A 434 -27.42 -12.07 -1.56
N ASN A 435 -28.40 -11.61 -2.35
CA ASN A 435 -29.13 -12.47 -3.28
C ASN A 435 -28.24 -12.86 -4.47
N ASP A 436 -27.57 -11.88 -5.09
CA ASP A 436 -26.67 -12.14 -6.21
C ASP A 436 -25.47 -13.02 -5.79
N TRP A 437 -24.97 -12.82 -4.56
CA TRP A 437 -23.94 -13.69 -3.99
C TRP A 437 -24.43 -15.13 -3.81
N ARG A 438 -25.59 -15.30 -3.14
CA ARG A 438 -26.22 -16.60 -2.91
C ARG A 438 -26.47 -17.32 -4.22
N ASP A 439 -26.85 -16.62 -5.29
CA ASP A 439 -27.18 -17.24 -6.57
C ASP A 439 -25.92 -17.65 -7.38
N SER A 440 -24.71 -17.42 -6.83
CA SER A 440 -23.40 -17.81 -7.36
C SER A 440 -22.92 -17.08 -8.63
N LEU A 441 -23.69 -16.15 -9.20
CA LEU A 441 -23.41 -15.62 -10.54
C LEU A 441 -22.85 -14.19 -10.55
N PHE A 442 -23.00 -13.42 -9.47
CA PHE A 442 -22.32 -12.12 -9.31
C PHE A 442 -22.61 -11.13 -10.46
N TYR A 443 -23.78 -11.22 -11.08
CA TYR A 443 -24.14 -10.43 -12.27
C TYR A 443 -24.18 -8.94 -11.97
N SER A 444 -24.50 -8.54 -10.75
CA SER A 444 -24.56 -7.11 -10.40
C SER A 444 -23.17 -6.46 -10.32
N SER A 445 -22.10 -7.24 -10.13
CA SER A 445 -20.79 -6.73 -9.69
C SER A 445 -20.16 -5.72 -10.65
N LEU A 446 -20.42 -5.84 -11.96
CA LEU A 446 -19.72 -5.05 -12.97
C LEU A 446 -20.49 -3.82 -13.48
N ASN A 447 -21.67 -3.53 -12.92
CA ASN A 447 -22.55 -2.47 -13.44
C ASN A 447 -21.92 -1.06 -13.43
N ASP A 448 -20.99 -0.79 -12.53
CA ASP A 448 -20.28 0.49 -12.44
C ASP A 448 -18.82 0.43 -12.94
N THR A 449 -18.33 -0.73 -13.38
CA THR A 449 -16.91 -0.91 -13.75
C THR A 449 -16.51 -0.04 -14.93
N ASP A 450 -17.32 0.01 -15.98
CA ASP A 450 -17.03 0.84 -17.14
C ASP A 450 -17.11 2.32 -16.80
N ASN A 451 -18.02 2.74 -15.91
CA ASN A 451 -18.06 4.11 -15.41
C ASN A 451 -16.79 4.45 -14.60
N ALA A 452 -16.32 3.52 -13.77
CA ALA A 452 -15.05 3.67 -13.04
C ALA A 452 -13.86 3.77 -14.01
N LEU A 453 -13.83 2.96 -15.08
CA LEU A 453 -12.82 3.07 -16.13
C LEU A 453 -12.88 4.42 -16.85
N GLN A 454 -14.08 4.92 -17.19
CA GLN A 454 -14.23 6.23 -17.82
C GLN A 454 -13.75 7.38 -16.93
N SER A 455 -13.80 7.20 -15.60
CA SER A 455 -13.24 8.19 -14.66
C SER A 455 -11.73 8.36 -14.85
N PHE A 456 -10.97 7.28 -15.10
CA PHE A 456 -9.52 7.37 -15.37
C PHE A 456 -9.22 8.32 -16.53
N TYR A 457 -9.89 8.12 -17.67
CA TYR A 457 -9.70 8.96 -18.85
C TYR A 457 -10.16 10.40 -18.61
N ARG A 458 -11.29 10.60 -17.91
CA ARG A 458 -11.80 11.93 -17.57
C ARG A 458 -10.86 12.67 -16.62
N ASN A 459 -10.39 12.03 -15.56
CA ASN A 459 -9.46 12.61 -14.60
C ASN A 459 -8.14 12.95 -15.30
N CYS A 460 -7.60 12.04 -16.11
CA CYS A 460 -6.38 12.30 -16.86
C CYS A 460 -6.51 13.52 -17.79
N TYR A 461 -7.60 13.59 -18.58
CA TYR A 461 -7.87 14.74 -19.45
C TYR A 461 -8.03 16.06 -18.69
N THR A 462 -8.78 16.04 -17.59
CA THR A 462 -9.09 17.25 -16.80
C THR A 462 -7.85 17.78 -16.07
N LYS A 463 -6.97 16.88 -15.61
CA LYS A 463 -5.76 17.23 -14.85
C LYS A 463 -4.56 17.53 -15.76
N GLN A 464 -4.72 17.38 -17.07
CA GLN A 464 -3.77 17.77 -18.12
C GLN A 464 -2.35 17.29 -17.82
N SER A 465 -1.37 18.19 -17.71
CA SER A 465 0.05 17.86 -17.50
C SER A 465 0.36 17.10 -16.21
N ALA A 466 -0.58 17.00 -15.26
CA ALA A 466 -0.43 16.12 -14.10
C ALA A 466 -0.61 14.63 -14.45
N CYS A 467 -1.27 14.33 -15.57
CA CYS A 467 -1.36 12.98 -16.13
C CYS A 467 -0.37 12.83 -17.29
N SER A 468 0.53 11.85 -17.21
CA SER A 468 1.56 11.60 -18.23
C SER A 468 1.02 11.19 -19.60
N LEU A 469 -0.22 10.67 -19.67
CA LEU A 469 -0.87 10.27 -20.93
C LEU A 469 -1.51 11.42 -21.69
N TRP A 470 -1.76 12.55 -21.03
CA TRP A 470 -2.40 13.69 -21.65
C TRP A 470 -1.44 14.39 -22.61
N GLN A 471 -1.93 14.75 -23.79
CA GLN A 471 -1.21 15.53 -24.79
C GLN A 471 -1.91 16.86 -25.08
N PRO A 472 -1.18 17.93 -25.43
CA PRO A 472 -1.77 19.23 -25.76
C PRO A 472 -2.80 19.20 -26.89
N GLU A 473 -2.70 18.19 -27.79
CA GLU A 473 -3.61 17.99 -28.91
C GLU A 473 -4.91 17.24 -28.53
N ASP A 474 -5.00 16.69 -27.32
CA ASP A 474 -6.21 15.99 -26.87
C ASP A 474 -7.36 16.99 -26.72
N THR A 475 -8.44 16.79 -27.49
CA THR A 475 -9.65 17.63 -27.43
C THR A 475 -10.75 17.06 -26.52
N SER A 476 -10.59 15.80 -26.10
CA SER A 476 -11.53 15.09 -25.23
C SER A 476 -10.87 13.89 -24.56
N PRO A 477 -11.46 13.34 -23.48
CA PRO A 477 -11.02 12.06 -22.89
C PRO A 477 -10.97 10.89 -23.90
N LEU A 478 -11.81 10.94 -24.95
CA LEU A 478 -11.89 9.89 -25.98
C LEU A 478 -10.59 9.75 -26.78
N ASN A 479 -9.80 10.83 -26.92
CA ASN A 479 -8.49 10.76 -27.57
C ASN A 479 -7.52 9.87 -26.77
N ILE A 480 -7.54 9.99 -25.43
CA ILE A 480 -6.74 9.17 -24.53
C ILE A 480 -7.26 7.72 -24.54
N THR A 481 -8.58 7.51 -24.50
CA THR A 481 -9.20 6.18 -24.60
C THR A 481 -8.79 5.48 -25.89
N ALA A 482 -8.89 6.14 -27.05
CA ALA A 482 -8.51 5.56 -28.34
C ALA A 482 -7.03 5.16 -28.36
N ARG A 483 -6.15 6.01 -27.84
CA ARG A 483 -4.71 5.75 -27.73
C ARG A 483 -4.39 4.52 -26.88
N VAL A 484 -5.04 4.38 -25.72
CA VAL A 484 -4.88 3.22 -24.84
C VAL A 484 -5.45 1.96 -25.48
N ASN A 485 -6.62 2.02 -26.12
CA ASN A 485 -7.19 0.88 -26.82
C ASN A 485 -6.30 0.39 -27.97
N SER A 486 -5.76 1.30 -28.79
CA SER A 486 -4.80 0.94 -29.84
C SER A 486 -3.52 0.31 -29.28
N LEU A 487 -3.04 0.76 -28.12
CA LEU A 487 -1.92 0.12 -27.42
C LEU A 487 -2.27 -1.31 -26.99
N LEU A 488 -3.45 -1.52 -26.41
CA LEU A 488 -3.92 -2.85 -25.99
C LEU A 488 -4.03 -3.81 -27.18
N GLU A 489 -4.61 -3.36 -28.28
CA GLU A 489 -4.71 -4.13 -29.54
C GLU A 489 -3.31 -4.46 -30.12
N GLU A 490 -2.35 -3.52 -30.05
CA GLU A 490 -0.98 -3.79 -30.45
C GLU A 490 -0.33 -4.86 -29.57
N LEU A 491 -0.52 -4.78 -28.25
CA LEU A 491 0.06 -5.71 -27.27
C LEU A 491 -0.53 -7.12 -27.34
N ASP A 492 -1.79 -7.26 -27.78
CA ASP A 492 -2.41 -8.58 -28.02
C ASP A 492 -1.75 -9.34 -29.16
N ILE A 493 -1.26 -8.63 -30.18
CA ILE A 493 -0.60 -9.22 -31.34
C ILE A 493 0.92 -9.29 -31.14
N ARG A 494 1.50 -8.25 -30.52
CA ARG A 494 2.94 -8.07 -30.34
C ARG A 494 3.26 -7.68 -28.89
N PRO A 495 3.46 -8.67 -28.01
CA PRO A 495 3.80 -8.41 -26.61
C PRO A 495 5.03 -7.52 -26.45
N ALA A 496 4.97 -6.60 -25.50
CA ALA A 496 6.12 -5.79 -25.11
C ALA A 496 7.07 -6.59 -24.22
N ARG A 497 8.32 -6.13 -24.13
CA ARG A 497 9.38 -6.78 -23.35
C ARG A 497 9.48 -6.09 -22.00
N SER A 498 9.48 -6.89 -20.93
CA SER A 498 9.78 -6.43 -19.59
C SER A 498 11.16 -6.93 -19.19
N ILE A 499 12.06 -6.00 -18.83
CA ILE A 499 13.44 -6.31 -18.40
C ILE A 499 13.72 -5.52 -17.13
N GLY A 500 13.95 -6.21 -16.03
CA GLY A 500 14.17 -5.58 -14.73
C GLY A 500 14.39 -6.60 -13.61
N ALA A 501 15.00 -6.17 -12.51
CA ALA A 501 15.25 -7.00 -11.32
C ALA A 501 15.95 -8.35 -11.61
N GLY A 502 16.77 -8.43 -12.67
CA GLY A 502 17.44 -9.68 -13.07
C GLY A 502 16.53 -10.69 -13.79
N THR A 503 15.31 -10.29 -14.17
CA THR A 503 14.33 -11.13 -14.86
C THR A 503 13.98 -10.57 -16.24
N ALA A 504 13.52 -11.45 -17.12
CA ALA A 504 12.96 -11.11 -18.42
C ALA A 504 11.56 -11.73 -18.54
N SER A 505 10.57 -10.93 -18.90
CA SER A 505 9.19 -11.37 -19.10
C SER A 505 8.54 -10.62 -20.26
N LEU A 506 7.36 -11.08 -20.67
CA LEU A 506 6.54 -10.43 -21.69
C LEU A 506 5.38 -9.67 -21.03
N ILE A 507 4.94 -8.59 -21.67
CA ILE A 507 3.75 -7.81 -21.30
C ILE A 507 2.76 -7.92 -22.46
N THR A 508 1.60 -8.51 -22.20
CA THR A 508 0.50 -8.66 -23.16
C THR A 508 -0.59 -7.60 -22.94
N GLY A 509 -1.56 -7.49 -23.85
CA GLY A 509 -2.71 -6.62 -23.62
C GLY A 509 -3.54 -7.08 -22.41
N ASP A 510 -3.64 -8.39 -22.16
CA ASP A 510 -4.33 -8.94 -20.98
C ASP A 510 -3.66 -8.54 -19.67
N ASP A 511 -2.33 -8.49 -19.63
CA ASP A 511 -1.62 -7.98 -18.45
C ASP A 511 -2.01 -6.53 -18.17
N ILE A 512 -2.06 -5.70 -19.20
CA ILE A 512 -2.41 -4.29 -19.04
C ILE A 512 -3.89 -4.12 -18.69
N ARG A 513 -4.81 -4.92 -19.26
CA ARG A 513 -6.22 -4.95 -18.83
C ARG A 513 -6.35 -5.32 -17.35
N ALA A 514 -5.63 -6.35 -16.89
CA ALA A 514 -5.61 -6.71 -15.48
C ALA A 514 -5.06 -5.59 -14.60
N GLN A 515 -4.00 -4.89 -15.03
CA GLN A 515 -3.47 -3.74 -14.29
C GLN A 515 -4.42 -2.53 -14.30
N ILE A 516 -5.12 -2.27 -15.40
CA ILE A 516 -6.17 -1.25 -15.46
C ILE A 516 -7.25 -1.60 -14.44
N PHE A 517 -7.77 -2.82 -14.45
CA PHE A 517 -8.80 -3.27 -13.51
C PHE A 517 -8.36 -3.13 -12.05
N ASN A 518 -7.15 -3.59 -11.71
CA ASN A 518 -6.58 -3.45 -10.37
C ASN A 518 -6.45 -1.97 -9.95
N SER A 519 -6.14 -1.07 -10.89
CA SER A 519 -6.03 0.36 -10.62
C SER A 519 -7.39 0.99 -10.28
N LEU A 520 -8.50 0.41 -10.74
CA LEU A 520 -9.85 0.89 -10.41
C LEU A 520 -10.21 0.67 -8.93
N TYR A 521 -9.56 -0.26 -8.23
CA TYR A 521 -9.82 -0.49 -6.80
C TYR A 521 -9.36 0.67 -5.92
N SER A 522 -8.25 1.31 -6.27
CA SER A 522 -7.70 2.44 -5.49
C SER A 522 -7.17 3.55 -6.40
N PRO A 523 -8.08 4.30 -7.06
CA PRO A 523 -7.73 5.28 -8.09
C PRO A 523 -6.77 6.38 -7.63
N LEU A 524 -6.91 6.87 -6.39
CA LEU A 524 -6.05 7.94 -5.86
C LEU A 524 -4.56 7.56 -5.87
N VAL A 525 -4.26 6.27 -5.67
CA VAL A 525 -2.89 5.76 -5.64
C VAL A 525 -2.47 5.28 -7.03
N HIS A 526 -3.32 4.50 -7.70
CA HIS A 526 -2.90 3.74 -8.87
C HIS A 526 -3.12 4.44 -10.21
N PHE A 527 -3.99 5.44 -10.32
CA PHE A 527 -4.18 6.14 -11.61
C PHE A 527 -2.91 6.87 -12.07
N PRO A 528 -2.16 7.59 -11.21
CA PRO A 528 -0.87 8.15 -11.59
C PRO A 528 0.15 7.10 -12.05
N GLU A 529 0.23 5.97 -11.33
CA GLU A 529 1.14 4.86 -11.68
C GLU A 529 0.76 4.21 -13.01
N LEU A 530 -0.53 3.99 -13.23
CA LEU A 530 -1.07 3.44 -14.46
C LEU A 530 -0.82 4.37 -15.65
N ALA A 531 -1.05 5.67 -15.49
CA ALA A 531 -0.78 6.65 -16.55
C ALA A 531 0.71 6.64 -16.94
N ASN A 532 1.61 6.57 -15.97
CA ASN A 532 3.05 6.49 -16.25
C ASN A 532 3.41 5.19 -16.99
N LEU A 533 2.90 4.04 -16.52
CA LEU A 533 3.09 2.74 -17.16
C LEU A 533 2.63 2.74 -18.62
N LEU A 534 1.41 3.23 -18.87
CA LEU A 534 0.83 3.29 -20.22
C LEU A 534 1.63 4.25 -21.13
N GLN A 535 2.09 5.38 -20.60
CA GLN A 535 2.91 6.32 -21.36
C GLN A 535 4.28 5.71 -21.71
N ASP A 536 4.91 5.00 -20.77
CA ASP A 536 6.18 4.34 -21.01
C ASP A 536 6.06 3.21 -22.05
N LEU A 537 4.92 2.52 -22.11
CA LEU A 537 4.63 1.52 -23.14
C LEU A 537 4.49 2.16 -24.52
N LEU A 538 3.78 3.30 -24.62
CA LEU A 538 3.65 4.07 -25.85
C LEU A 538 5.01 4.57 -26.35
N ASP A 539 5.87 5.02 -25.42
CA ASP A 539 7.23 5.49 -25.71
C ASP A 539 8.21 4.32 -25.99
N LYS A 540 7.77 3.06 -25.82
CA LYS A 540 8.58 1.84 -25.95
C LYS A 540 9.81 1.85 -25.04
N LYS A 541 9.70 2.44 -23.85
CA LYS A 541 10.76 2.43 -22.84
C LYS A 541 10.92 1.02 -22.25
N PRO A 542 12.12 0.67 -21.73
CA PRO A 542 12.28 -0.53 -20.93
C PRO A 542 11.42 -0.43 -19.66
N ILE A 543 10.53 -1.39 -19.45
CA ILE A 543 9.62 -1.41 -18.31
C ILE A 543 9.94 -2.64 -17.46
N SER A 544 9.80 -2.49 -16.16
CA SER A 544 9.69 -3.61 -15.23
C SER A 544 8.29 -3.57 -14.63
N LEU A 545 7.46 -4.57 -14.92
CA LEU A 545 6.19 -4.67 -14.20
C LEU A 545 6.47 -4.96 -12.71
N PRO A 546 5.61 -4.47 -11.79
CA PRO A 546 5.68 -4.84 -10.38
C PRO A 546 5.61 -6.37 -10.18
N SER A 547 6.17 -6.87 -9.07
CA SER A 547 6.32 -8.30 -8.79
C SER A 547 5.03 -9.12 -8.76
N THR A 548 3.85 -8.48 -8.75
CA THR A 548 2.55 -9.16 -8.82
C THR A 548 2.30 -9.88 -10.16
N THR A 549 3.12 -9.60 -11.18
CA THR A 549 3.05 -10.22 -12.53
C THR A 549 4.31 -11.02 -12.90
N THR A 550 5.30 -11.12 -12.01
CA THR A 550 6.56 -11.84 -12.25
C THR A 550 6.78 -12.88 -11.17
N CYS A 551 7.34 -14.04 -11.55
CA CYS A 551 7.76 -15.07 -10.58
C CYS A 551 8.54 -14.42 -9.43
N PRO A 552 8.29 -14.78 -8.16
CA PRO A 552 9.11 -14.30 -7.06
C PRO A 552 10.55 -14.72 -7.31
N SER A 553 11.37 -13.75 -7.70
CA SER A 553 12.79 -13.95 -7.94
C SER A 553 13.51 -14.04 -6.61
N SER A 554 13.56 -15.23 -6.01
CA SER A 554 14.75 -15.75 -5.29
C SER A 554 14.51 -17.15 -4.72
N PRO A 555 15.30 -18.17 -5.10
CA PRO A 555 15.35 -19.44 -4.37
C PRO A 555 16.17 -19.23 -3.08
N GLY A 556 15.52 -18.84 -1.98
CA GLY A 556 16.21 -18.73 -0.68
C GLY A 556 15.67 -17.75 0.35
N LEU A 557 14.60 -16.99 0.07
CA LEU A 557 13.90 -16.22 1.10
C LEU A 557 12.82 -17.11 1.76
N PRO A 558 12.62 -17.03 3.10
CA PRO A 558 11.47 -17.65 3.74
C PRO A 558 10.19 -17.10 3.10
N ASP A 559 9.23 -17.97 2.79
CA ASP A 559 7.89 -17.68 2.23
C ASP A 559 7.50 -16.20 2.28
N ASP A 560 7.86 -15.45 1.23
CA ASP A 560 7.49 -14.05 1.12
C ASP A 560 5.99 -13.98 0.81
N ASP A 561 5.21 -13.89 1.88
CA ASP A 561 4.26 -12.81 2.13
C ASP A 561 3.46 -12.32 0.91
N SER A 562 2.88 -13.23 0.13
CA SER A 562 1.80 -12.88 -0.78
C SER A 562 0.57 -12.47 0.05
N ARG A 563 0.55 -11.20 0.47
CA ARG A 563 -0.58 -10.48 1.12
C ARG A 563 -1.83 -10.37 0.22
N GLY A 564 -1.88 -11.16 -0.86
CA GLY A 564 -2.94 -11.20 -1.84
C GLY A 564 -4.01 -12.23 -1.51
N LEU A 565 -5.14 -12.10 -2.19
CA LEU A 565 -6.26 -13.03 -2.13
C LEU A 565 -5.83 -14.43 -2.58
N ARG A 566 -5.91 -15.45 -1.70
CA ARG A 566 -5.62 -16.83 -2.11
C ARG A 566 -6.81 -17.43 -2.85
N LEU A 567 -6.61 -17.81 -4.10
CA LEU A 567 -7.64 -18.35 -4.99
C LEU A 567 -8.32 -19.60 -4.39
N GLU A 568 -7.55 -20.42 -3.66
CA GLU A 568 -8.03 -21.62 -2.98
C GLU A 568 -9.03 -21.28 -1.87
N ALA A 569 -8.73 -20.27 -1.05
CA ALA A 569 -9.63 -19.79 -0.01
C ALA A 569 -10.88 -19.15 -0.63
N LEU A 570 -10.70 -18.34 -1.67
CA LEU A 570 -11.82 -17.73 -2.39
C LEU A 570 -12.79 -18.78 -2.96
N ALA A 571 -12.28 -19.80 -3.65
CA ALA A 571 -13.10 -20.87 -4.19
C ALA A 571 -13.75 -21.71 -3.07
N SER A 572 -12.98 -22.04 -2.03
CA SER A 572 -13.49 -22.82 -0.90
C SER A 572 -14.60 -22.12 -0.12
N ILE A 573 -14.66 -20.79 -0.13
CA ILE A 573 -15.72 -20.02 0.54
C ILE A 573 -16.86 -19.73 -0.44
N SER A 574 -16.57 -19.15 -1.60
CA SER A 574 -17.59 -18.62 -2.52
C SER A 574 -18.34 -19.68 -3.32
N CYS A 575 -17.73 -20.82 -3.63
CA CYS A 575 -18.40 -21.89 -4.38
C CYS A 575 -19.45 -22.64 -3.53
N PRO A 576 -19.20 -23.01 -2.25
CA PRO A 576 -20.23 -23.64 -1.43
C PRO A 576 -21.29 -22.68 -0.89
N ASP A 577 -21.04 -21.37 -0.89
CA ASP A 577 -22.00 -20.34 -0.46
C ASP A 577 -23.24 -20.21 -1.34
N GLY A 578 -23.18 -20.61 -2.62
CA GLY A 578 -24.34 -20.62 -3.52
C GLY A 578 -24.56 -21.99 -4.17
N PRO A 579 -25.58 -22.21 -5.03
CA PRO A 579 -25.91 -23.50 -5.62
C PRO A 579 -24.72 -24.24 -6.25
N ALA A 580 -24.83 -25.58 -6.30
CA ALA A 580 -23.82 -26.39 -6.95
C ALA A 580 -23.83 -26.15 -8.47
N LEU A 581 -22.65 -25.88 -9.02
CA LEU A 581 -22.44 -25.71 -10.46
C LEU A 581 -21.74 -26.93 -11.09
N LEU A 582 -21.24 -27.85 -10.26
CA LEU A 582 -20.60 -29.09 -10.71
C LEU A 582 -21.52 -29.89 -11.64
N GLY A 583 -20.96 -30.33 -12.77
CA GLY A 583 -21.67 -31.13 -13.78
C GLY A 583 -22.44 -30.31 -14.82
N LYS A 584 -22.49 -28.98 -14.68
CA LYS A 584 -22.98 -28.10 -15.75
C LYS A 584 -22.00 -28.09 -16.93
N PRO A 585 -22.49 -28.06 -18.17
CA PRO A 585 -21.64 -28.10 -19.35
C PRO A 585 -20.86 -26.80 -19.54
N LEU A 586 -19.74 -26.87 -20.27
CA LEU A 586 -18.93 -25.70 -20.65
C LEU A 586 -19.78 -24.61 -21.34
N SER A 587 -20.78 -25.00 -22.14
CA SER A 587 -21.68 -24.06 -22.82
C SER A 587 -22.46 -23.16 -21.85
N GLU A 588 -22.82 -23.65 -20.67
CA GLU A 588 -23.50 -22.80 -19.66
C GLU A 588 -22.52 -21.78 -19.04
N PHE A 589 -21.24 -22.13 -18.93
CA PHE A 589 -20.22 -21.17 -18.53
C PHE A 589 -19.95 -20.14 -19.64
N GLU A 590 -20.00 -20.55 -20.91
CA GLU A 590 -19.91 -19.64 -22.06
C GLU A 590 -21.05 -18.60 -22.08
N ASP A 591 -22.29 -19.03 -21.77
CA ASP A 591 -23.44 -18.14 -21.64
C ASP A 591 -23.24 -17.13 -20.50
N TYR A 592 -22.76 -17.60 -19.35
CA TYR A 592 -22.42 -16.76 -18.19
C TYR A 592 -21.35 -15.73 -18.52
N PHE A 593 -20.24 -16.17 -19.12
CA PHE A 593 -19.15 -15.33 -19.60
C PHE A 593 -19.66 -14.27 -20.60
N THR A 594 -20.45 -14.68 -21.59
CA THR A 594 -21.00 -13.78 -22.61
C THR A 594 -21.87 -12.69 -21.98
N SER A 595 -22.67 -13.08 -20.98
CA SER A 595 -23.54 -12.16 -20.25
C SER A 595 -22.75 -11.10 -19.46
N LEU A 596 -21.62 -11.47 -18.86
CA LEU A 596 -20.75 -10.51 -18.16
C LEU A 596 -19.97 -9.63 -19.15
N ASN A 597 -19.49 -10.19 -20.25
CA ASN A 597 -18.74 -9.45 -21.26
C ASN A 597 -19.62 -8.43 -22.01
N ALA A 598 -20.92 -8.68 -22.10
CA ALA A 598 -21.89 -7.70 -22.59
C ALA A 598 -22.10 -6.51 -21.63
N GLN A 599 -21.77 -6.64 -20.35
CA GLN A 599 -21.93 -5.60 -19.33
C GLN A 599 -20.68 -4.72 -19.20
N SER A 600 -19.49 -5.32 -19.29
CA SER A 600 -18.22 -4.63 -19.15
C SER A 600 -17.12 -5.34 -19.92
N VAL A 601 -16.14 -4.56 -20.38
CA VAL A 601 -14.88 -5.08 -20.96
C VAL A 601 -14.08 -5.94 -19.98
N PHE A 602 -14.41 -5.91 -18.69
CA PHE A 602 -13.83 -6.75 -17.64
C PHE A 602 -14.67 -7.99 -17.30
N GLY A 603 -15.75 -8.26 -18.03
CA GLY A 603 -16.56 -9.47 -17.84
C GLY A 603 -15.77 -10.77 -17.99
N ALA A 604 -14.84 -10.79 -18.95
CA ALA A 604 -13.94 -11.89 -19.21
C ALA A 604 -13.03 -12.25 -18.01
N PRO A 605 -12.17 -11.34 -17.50
CA PRO A 605 -11.36 -11.64 -16.32
C PRO A 605 -12.22 -11.89 -15.06
N TRP A 606 -13.39 -11.26 -14.95
CA TRP A 606 -14.27 -11.48 -13.80
C TRP A 606 -14.84 -12.91 -13.75
N SER A 607 -15.25 -13.46 -14.90
CA SER A 607 -15.82 -14.81 -14.94
C SER A 607 -14.82 -15.91 -14.56
N LEU A 608 -13.52 -15.69 -14.81
CA LEU A 608 -12.45 -16.62 -14.45
C LEU A 608 -12.34 -16.84 -12.93
N PHE A 609 -12.69 -15.86 -12.09
CA PHE A 609 -12.75 -16.05 -10.63
C PHE A 609 -13.75 -17.14 -10.22
N LYS A 610 -14.81 -17.33 -11.01
CA LYS A 610 -15.89 -18.28 -10.73
C LYS A 610 -15.78 -19.57 -11.52
N LEU A 611 -14.92 -19.65 -12.53
CA LEU A 611 -14.71 -20.86 -13.33
C LEU A 611 -14.40 -22.09 -12.45
N THR A 612 -13.59 -21.92 -11.41
CA THR A 612 -13.27 -22.99 -10.45
C THR A 612 -14.52 -23.58 -9.78
N CYS A 613 -15.59 -22.80 -9.60
CA CYS A 613 -16.85 -23.28 -9.01
C CYS A 613 -17.61 -24.28 -9.89
N TRP A 614 -17.42 -24.28 -11.21
CA TRP A 614 -17.98 -25.30 -12.11
C TRP A 614 -17.32 -26.67 -11.92
N GLN A 615 -16.12 -26.69 -11.35
CA GLN A 615 -15.38 -27.91 -11.08
C GLN A 615 -15.43 -28.30 -9.60
N TRP A 616 -16.03 -27.49 -8.72
CA TRP A 616 -15.87 -27.61 -7.27
C TRP A 616 -16.78 -28.68 -6.63
N PRO A 617 -16.24 -29.79 -6.09
CA PRO A 617 -17.05 -30.89 -5.55
C PRO A 617 -17.42 -30.71 -4.08
N TRP A 618 -16.68 -29.89 -3.33
CA TRP A 618 -16.92 -29.72 -1.89
C TRP A 618 -18.11 -28.79 -1.65
N ARG A 619 -19.11 -29.30 -0.95
CA ARG A 619 -20.32 -28.57 -0.56
C ARG A 619 -20.33 -28.32 0.94
N SER A 620 -20.85 -27.16 1.34
CA SER A 620 -21.04 -26.89 2.76
C SER A 620 -22.27 -27.60 3.30
N PRO A 621 -22.17 -28.32 4.44
CA PRO A 621 -23.33 -28.88 5.12
C PRO A 621 -24.18 -27.81 5.82
N TRP A 622 -23.64 -26.60 6.00
CA TRP A 622 -24.38 -25.46 6.54
C TRP A 622 -24.25 -24.24 5.66
N ARG A 623 -25.38 -23.81 5.10
CA ARG A 623 -25.49 -22.64 4.23
C ARG A 623 -26.72 -21.85 4.63
N PHE A 624 -26.54 -20.54 4.72
CA PHE A 624 -27.62 -19.58 4.86
C PHE A 624 -28.12 -19.18 3.48
N GLU A 625 -29.43 -19.30 3.24
CA GLU A 625 -30.05 -19.07 1.93
C GLU A 625 -30.94 -17.80 1.91
N GLY A 626 -30.98 -17.07 3.03
CA GLY A 626 -31.94 -16.02 3.33
C GLY A 626 -32.87 -16.39 4.48
N ALA A 627 -33.84 -15.55 4.87
CA ALA A 627 -34.20 -14.25 4.32
C ALA A 627 -33.26 -13.12 4.76
N TRP A 628 -32.95 -12.19 3.85
CA TRP A 628 -32.09 -11.02 4.11
C TRP A 628 -32.84 -9.90 4.83
N ASN A 629 -33.60 -10.18 5.89
CA ASN A 629 -34.40 -9.18 6.57
C ASN A 629 -34.14 -9.16 8.07
N ALA A 630 -34.06 -7.94 8.62
CA ALA A 630 -34.07 -7.68 10.05
C ALA A 630 -34.48 -6.22 10.29
N SER A 631 -35.28 -5.97 11.33
CA SER A 631 -35.56 -4.61 11.81
C SER A 631 -34.40 -4.13 12.68
N LEU A 632 -33.31 -3.76 12.02
CA LEU A 632 -32.05 -3.36 12.63
C LEU A 632 -31.44 -2.22 11.79
N PRO A 633 -31.21 -1.03 12.38
CA PRO A 633 -30.54 0.07 11.70
C PRO A 633 -29.07 -0.25 11.34
N ILE A 634 -28.79 -0.45 10.05
CA ILE A 634 -27.46 -0.65 9.48
C ILE A 634 -27.08 0.60 8.67
N LEU A 635 -25.81 1.01 8.73
CA LEU A 635 -25.27 2.04 7.84
C LEU A 635 -24.62 1.38 6.62
N PHE A 636 -25.21 1.56 5.45
CA PHE A 636 -24.66 1.10 4.18
C PHE A 636 -23.86 2.22 3.53
N VAL A 637 -22.66 1.91 3.04
CA VAL A 637 -21.73 2.87 2.46
C VAL A 637 -21.33 2.39 1.06
N GLY A 638 -21.25 3.32 0.10
CA GLY A 638 -20.76 3.01 -1.23
C GLY A 638 -20.24 4.24 -1.97
N ASN A 639 -19.31 4.01 -2.88
CA ASN A 639 -18.79 5.03 -3.79
C ASN A 639 -19.76 5.27 -4.94
N ARG A 640 -19.70 6.46 -5.55
CA ARG A 640 -20.49 6.82 -6.74
C ARG A 640 -20.29 5.79 -7.86
N PHE A 641 -19.04 5.39 -8.10
CA PHE A 641 -18.68 4.30 -9.00
C PHE A 641 -17.71 3.37 -8.29
N ASP A 642 -18.15 2.16 -8.00
CA ASP A 642 -17.33 1.10 -7.44
C ASP A 642 -17.18 0.00 -8.50
N PRO A 643 -15.95 -0.41 -8.86
CA PRO A 643 -15.74 -1.31 -9.98
C PRO A 643 -16.20 -2.76 -9.75
N VAL A 644 -16.56 -3.14 -8.51
CA VAL A 644 -16.90 -4.53 -8.17
C VAL A 644 -18.13 -4.66 -7.27
N THR A 645 -18.51 -3.61 -6.55
CA THR A 645 -19.71 -3.55 -5.71
C THR A 645 -20.46 -2.24 -5.96
N PRO A 646 -21.18 -2.13 -7.09
CA PRO A 646 -21.76 -0.87 -7.55
C PRO A 646 -22.68 -0.24 -6.50
N PHE A 647 -22.82 1.08 -6.54
CA PHE A 647 -23.64 1.81 -5.55
C PHE A 647 -25.09 1.32 -5.49
N GLY A 648 -25.61 0.80 -6.61
CA GLY A 648 -26.91 0.15 -6.69
C GLY A 648 -27.12 -0.90 -5.60
N ASN A 649 -26.10 -1.71 -5.31
CA ASN A 649 -26.18 -2.77 -4.32
C ASN A 649 -26.45 -2.23 -2.92
N ALA A 650 -25.78 -1.13 -2.53
CA ALA A 650 -26.00 -0.51 -1.22
C ALA A 650 -27.46 -0.07 -1.04
N ARG A 651 -28.09 0.46 -2.09
CA ARG A 651 -29.52 0.83 -2.08
C ARG A 651 -30.43 -0.40 -1.99
N THR A 652 -30.23 -1.38 -2.87
CA THR A 652 -31.07 -2.58 -2.94
C THR A 652 -30.97 -3.43 -1.67
N VAL A 653 -29.81 -3.49 -1.02
CA VAL A 653 -29.65 -4.21 0.24
C VAL A 653 -30.26 -3.42 1.39
N ALA A 654 -30.07 -2.11 1.47
CA ALA A 654 -30.62 -1.28 2.54
C ALA A 654 -32.15 -1.35 2.64
N GLU A 655 -32.86 -1.50 1.51
CA GLU A 655 -34.31 -1.68 1.47
C GLU A 655 -34.81 -2.92 2.24
N ARG A 656 -33.94 -3.91 2.49
CA ARG A 656 -34.29 -5.15 3.19
C ARG A 656 -34.09 -5.07 4.71
N TYR A 657 -33.39 -4.04 5.18
CA TYR A 657 -33.07 -3.83 6.60
C TYR A 657 -33.78 -2.57 7.10
N GLU A 658 -34.93 -2.75 7.74
CA GLU A 658 -35.77 -1.65 8.21
C GLU A 658 -35.00 -0.72 9.18
N GLY A 659 -35.15 0.59 8.98
CA GLY A 659 -34.48 1.60 9.78
C GLY A 659 -33.02 1.87 9.39
N SER A 660 -32.53 1.25 8.31
CA SER A 660 -31.18 1.49 7.77
C SER A 660 -31.11 2.74 6.90
N ALA A 661 -29.89 3.22 6.65
CA ALA A 661 -29.63 4.33 5.74
C ALA A 661 -28.44 4.05 4.83
N VAL A 662 -28.39 4.76 3.70
CA VAL A 662 -27.30 4.69 2.72
C VAL A 662 -26.55 6.01 2.70
N LEU A 663 -25.23 5.95 2.75
CA LEU A 663 -24.31 7.07 2.60
C LEU A 663 -23.51 6.89 1.30
N MET A 664 -23.60 7.88 0.40
CA MET A 664 -22.80 7.90 -0.81
C MET A 664 -21.53 8.72 -0.61
N HIS A 665 -20.40 8.18 -1.04
CA HIS A 665 -19.18 8.94 -1.26
C HIS A 665 -19.09 9.31 -2.74
N GLU A 666 -19.03 10.61 -3.07
CA GLU A 666 -18.88 11.10 -4.44
C GLU A 666 -17.42 10.92 -4.91
N SER A 667 -17.02 9.66 -5.04
CA SER A 667 -15.69 9.23 -5.45
C SER A 667 -15.76 7.96 -6.31
N VAL A 668 -14.62 7.56 -6.86
CA VAL A 668 -14.45 6.30 -7.58
C VAL A 668 -13.46 5.43 -6.82
N GLY A 669 -13.76 4.14 -6.73
CA GLY A 669 -12.89 3.16 -6.09
C GLY A 669 -13.67 2.07 -5.37
N HIS A 670 -12.95 1.12 -4.77
CA HIS A 670 -13.55 0.06 -3.96
C HIS A 670 -13.27 0.32 -2.47
N GLY A 671 -14.32 0.67 -1.74
CA GLY A 671 -14.31 1.12 -0.35
C GLY A 671 -14.56 2.63 -0.25
N GLY A 672 -15.64 3.03 0.41
CA GLY A 672 -15.98 4.43 0.69
C GLY A 672 -15.27 5.00 1.91
N LEU A 673 -14.68 4.16 2.76
CA LEU A 673 -13.91 4.58 3.94
C LEU A 673 -12.40 4.41 3.78
N PHE A 674 -11.95 3.80 2.68
CA PHE A 674 -10.54 3.43 2.47
C PHE A 674 -10.07 3.77 1.03
N PRO A 675 -9.82 5.05 0.70
CA PRO A 675 -9.82 6.21 1.60
C PRO A 675 -11.18 6.92 1.63
N GLY A 676 -11.67 7.22 2.84
CA GLY A 676 -12.87 8.02 3.05
C GLY A 676 -12.56 9.50 3.25
N SER A 677 -13.49 10.37 2.85
CA SER A 677 -13.41 11.80 3.13
C SER A 677 -13.74 12.14 4.58
N ARG A 678 -13.43 13.37 4.99
CA ARG A 678 -13.80 13.89 6.31
C ARG A 678 -15.30 13.77 6.56
N CYS A 679 -16.12 14.09 5.57
CA CYS A 679 -17.58 13.95 5.64
C CYS A 679 -17.99 12.50 5.94
N MET A 680 -17.37 11.51 5.26
CA MET A 680 -17.67 10.10 5.48
C MET A 680 -17.38 9.67 6.93
N TRP A 681 -16.22 10.07 7.45
CA TRP A 681 -15.81 9.73 8.82
C TRP A 681 -16.62 10.45 9.90
N GLU A 682 -17.14 11.66 9.64
CA GLU A 682 -18.07 12.35 10.53
C GLU A 682 -19.38 11.55 10.71
N TYR A 683 -19.97 11.04 9.62
CA TYR A 683 -21.15 10.16 9.69
C TYR A 683 -20.84 8.80 10.33
N ALA A 684 -19.70 8.19 9.99
CA ALA A 684 -19.28 6.93 10.60
C ALA A 684 -19.15 7.07 12.13
N ARG A 685 -18.55 8.16 12.61
CA ARG A 685 -18.42 8.46 14.04
C ARG A 685 -19.78 8.68 14.70
N ALA A 686 -20.66 9.46 14.07
CA ALA A 686 -22.00 9.72 14.60
C ALA A 686 -22.84 8.42 14.72
N TYR A 687 -22.75 7.53 13.71
CA TYR A 687 -23.45 6.25 13.72
C TYR A 687 -22.88 5.28 14.76
N LEU A 688 -21.56 5.07 14.79
CA LEU A 688 -20.94 4.15 15.75
C LEU A 688 -21.08 4.66 17.20
N GLY A 689 -20.94 5.98 17.41
CA GLY A 689 -21.00 6.59 18.74
C GLY A 689 -22.41 6.71 19.31
N HIS A 690 -23.38 7.12 18.49
CA HIS A 690 -24.73 7.47 18.95
C HIS A 690 -25.85 6.70 18.25
N GLY A 691 -25.56 5.98 17.17
CA GLY A 691 -26.58 5.38 16.30
C GLY A 691 -27.25 6.39 15.37
N ALA A 692 -26.68 7.58 15.20
CA ALA A 692 -27.22 8.60 14.30
C ALA A 692 -26.94 8.20 12.84
N LEU A 693 -28.00 7.99 12.07
CA LEU A 693 -27.93 7.67 10.64
C LEU A 693 -28.02 8.95 9.78
N PRO A 694 -27.42 8.95 8.58
CA PRO A 694 -27.60 10.03 7.62
C PRO A 694 -29.05 10.13 7.15
N ILE A 695 -29.44 11.34 6.74
CA ILE A 695 -30.72 11.57 6.05
C ILE A 695 -30.66 10.85 4.69
N ALA A 696 -31.79 10.29 4.24
CA ALA A 696 -31.88 9.64 2.94
C ALA A 696 -31.36 10.55 1.81
N GLY A 697 -30.49 10.02 0.96
CA GLY A 697 -29.87 10.77 -0.14
C GLY A 697 -28.67 11.63 0.25
N THR A 698 -28.10 11.45 1.45
CA THR A 698 -26.86 12.12 1.83
C THR A 698 -25.69 11.69 0.93
N ILE A 699 -24.99 12.68 0.38
CA ILE A 699 -23.81 12.51 -0.45
C ILE A 699 -22.67 13.28 0.20
N CYS A 700 -21.56 12.60 0.47
CA CYS A 700 -20.33 13.21 0.93
C CYS A 700 -19.39 13.45 -0.26
N PRO A 701 -18.83 14.66 -0.43
CA PRO A 701 -17.82 14.91 -1.44
C PRO A 701 -16.53 14.14 -1.13
N ALA A 702 -15.75 13.85 -2.17
CA ALA A 702 -14.36 13.42 -2.01
C ALA A 702 -13.48 14.60 -1.59
N ASP A 703 -12.51 14.35 -0.70
CA ASP A 703 -11.51 15.36 -0.31
C ASP A 703 -10.39 15.49 -1.35
N CYS A 704 -10.21 14.48 -2.20
CA CYS A 704 -9.12 14.33 -3.16
C CYS A 704 -9.63 13.67 -4.44
N GLU A 705 -9.05 14.07 -5.57
CA GLU A 705 -9.22 13.38 -6.84
C GLU A 705 -7.90 12.76 -7.33
N PRO A 706 -7.95 11.76 -8.23
CA PRO A 706 -6.75 11.25 -8.87
C PRO A 706 -5.94 12.35 -9.56
N PHE A 707 -4.61 12.23 -9.51
CA PHE A 707 -3.62 13.20 -10.03
C PHE A 707 -3.51 14.53 -9.25
N ASP A 708 -4.23 14.72 -8.15
CA ASP A 708 -4.02 15.88 -7.28
C ASP A 708 -2.69 15.79 -6.53
N GLY A 709 -1.88 16.84 -6.62
CA GLY A 709 -0.61 16.93 -5.92
C GLY A 709 -0.82 17.00 -4.40
N GLY A 710 -0.28 16.04 -3.65
CA GLY A 710 -0.33 16.02 -2.18
C GLY A 710 -1.41 15.11 -1.57
N CYS A 711 -2.26 14.49 -2.39
CA CYS A 711 -3.17 13.45 -1.96
C CYS A 711 -2.41 12.12 -1.80
N SER A 712 -1.99 11.81 -0.58
CA SER A 712 -1.40 10.53 -0.20
C SER A 712 -2.46 9.66 0.48
N SER A 713 -2.41 8.33 0.27
CA SER A 713 -3.22 7.36 1.04
C SER A 713 -2.94 7.41 2.54
N ASP A 714 -1.83 8.04 2.94
CA ASP A 714 -1.50 8.32 4.32
C ASP A 714 -2.24 9.59 4.76
N SER A 715 -3.34 9.40 5.50
CA SER A 715 -4.21 10.45 6.08
C SER A 715 -3.51 11.46 7.01
N ARG A 716 -2.18 11.39 7.12
CA ARG A 716 -1.34 12.48 7.65
C ARG A 716 -1.37 13.74 6.75
N ALA A 717 -1.64 13.60 5.44
CA ALA A 717 -1.70 14.73 4.53
C ALA A 717 -2.99 15.57 4.64
N LEU A 718 -4.08 15.03 5.18
CA LEU A 718 -5.37 15.73 5.40
C LEU A 718 -5.35 16.72 6.59
N ARG A 719 -4.16 17.18 7.01
CA ARG A 719 -3.95 18.13 8.13
C ARG A 719 -3.34 19.47 7.70
N ARG A 720 -3.50 19.88 6.44
CA ARG A 720 -3.20 21.25 6.04
C ARG A 720 -4.42 21.95 5.48
#